data_AF-A0A8S1IUQ2-F1
#
_entry.id   AF-A0A8S1IUQ2-F1
#
_cell.length_a   1.000
_cell.length_b   1.000
_cell.length_c   1.000
_cell.angle_alpha   90.00
_cell.angle_beta   90.00
_cell.angle_gamma   90.00
#
_symmetry.space_group_name_H-M   'P 1'
#
loop_
_entity.id
_entity.type
_entity.pdbx_description
1 polymer ?
#
loop_
_entity_poly.entity_id
_entity_poly.type
_entity_poly.pdbx_seq_one_letter_code
_entity_poly.pdbx_strand_id
1 'polypeptide(L)'
;MADANRDSQPGYHYRDERGGKYCRDDAVGHWSFTGCLVMLAYLAAAAYYFYVRIEYTMDVGWMWYAYLFLVLELTGSASIIGYALILMRTVSVKPRRDAPTIQNDYVVRVFVPCYKEDLEIVQATVMAAIDAELPPNCTKHVYLCDDGRDPAKQTWCEEISRRWSEGWLHYCRRPRTKGELNGKAANLNFTLRRIYESSASRYSRTTGFRRAHGAEQDPEARDMFLNEVVAVFDADMVCKSKFFMKTLPILDTCDMVLTPQWFYNVPLMADIFNHANLHLWEYMLPSMDGWGCLSCTGTNFVIRASALSGVGYFPTYTVTEDYALSLELGRHGYKTRYLPEYLAEGEAPEEVSNIFKQRHRWCTGHLQVFFGKRNPIFYPGLSLKMRVMYSLGAYSYMCAAFLTPLFLLAPILAIWFGIFPIDLNRHYPLAFTIYYGMTLFTVYYSRTLKHLIFLWFASNANLVLWYTYANATLSVFMSLLSCGRKKIKFEVTDKTGPSARKGMTSSMSTSSLTSMVSSGSLAGLSYNNPDSDPVRRHASSCGSLADMPDTPTNGANGRESPAFADEPKRLHISIPVHPIDPLDETKKPLLPVSETRASAPPRRSGCTGCVCSIYEFFRDTWVALITLALCVGSIYAGIWLGLGDRHTVHIQMVSILWCGYNAIAPFLVIYYALFNFRGLRGVCCLMAGFSIVALVAVLYSLHVYYRDVYDYTEVLDKSLWFYEAQRSGLLPASNRVPWRGDSGLFDFAPSGTDLIGGYYDAGDTIKFGLPAAVSMSFLAWGMIEFPSSFADAGQKKHMQATLKWGTDYFIKAHTGPEEFVAQVGNGTWEHTAKWGRPEDVLAEGQPGVPRVGWVVNATNPGSDVVGSTAAAMAATAVVFKSVDTTYSHLLLKHAKELYAFGVKRQGLYSDSIIDAQNFYNSTTYHDDLAWGAMWLHYATGEEKYLKDAEKHIKPLIAHLPYTTNWDNVGHAVVLLLHRAYPHNTVYKNSMEKLMDRWIFEFQYTPKKLAWATPWGPDREAANTAMIAMIYADAVEKQGGSAAKYGAYRCWAMFQIRFMLGEYGRSLVTGFGYNPPTHVHHMAASCPDLPSPCGWAQFHSNASNPQTLYGALVGGPDLDGVYNDTRDNYVQNEVSLDYNAGFTGAVAGVMKMDSYGKCYWGGGVFRFFKAVAL
;
A
#
# COMPACT_ATOMS: atom_id res chain seq x y z
N MET A 1 -34.80 -47.55 -13.46
CA MET A 1 -34.11 -46.25 -13.63
C MET A 1 -33.51 -45.81 -12.30
N ALA A 2 -32.29 -46.27 -11.98
CA ALA A 2 -31.57 -45.90 -10.76
C ALA A 2 -30.04 -45.76 -10.97
N ASP A 3 -29.61 -45.71 -12.23
CA ASP A 3 -28.23 -46.04 -12.68
C ASP A 3 -27.52 -44.87 -13.39
N ALA A 4 -27.94 -43.64 -13.07
CA ALA A 4 -27.50 -42.44 -13.79
C ALA A 4 -27.13 -41.30 -12.82
N ASN A 5 -26.18 -41.56 -11.90
CA ASN A 5 -25.64 -40.50 -11.02
C ASN A 5 -24.25 -40.80 -10.37
N ARG A 6 -23.40 -41.64 -10.98
CA ARG A 6 -21.99 -41.83 -10.54
C ARG A 6 -20.92 -41.19 -11.45
N ASP A 7 -21.23 -40.89 -12.71
CA ASP A 7 -20.28 -40.26 -13.65
C ASP A 7 -20.35 -38.73 -13.69
N SER A 8 -20.35 -38.08 -12.52
CA SER A 8 -20.35 -36.61 -12.40
C SER A 8 -18.93 -35.99 -12.43
N GLN A 9 -18.03 -36.55 -13.24
CA GLN A 9 -16.80 -35.83 -13.60
C GLN A 9 -17.13 -34.64 -14.52
N PRO A 10 -16.45 -33.49 -14.37
CA PRO A 10 -16.72 -32.31 -15.20
C PRO A 10 -16.23 -32.54 -16.65
N GLY A 11 -17.16 -32.92 -17.52
CA GLY A 11 -16.88 -33.22 -18.93
C GLY A 11 -16.37 -32.02 -19.73
N TYR A 12 -15.06 -31.98 -20.00
CA TYR A 12 -14.47 -31.05 -20.96
C TYR A 12 -14.76 -31.53 -22.39
N HIS A 13 -15.80 -30.99 -23.02
CA HIS A 13 -16.06 -31.19 -24.45
C HIS A 13 -14.95 -30.57 -25.29
N TYR A 14 -14.24 -31.41 -26.06
CA TYR A 14 -13.38 -30.98 -27.17
C TYR A 14 -13.65 -31.85 -28.40
N ARG A 15 -13.70 -31.18 -29.57
CA ARG A 15 -13.97 -31.77 -30.88
C ARG A 15 -12.83 -31.37 -31.82
N ASP A 16 -12.25 -32.33 -32.52
CA ASP A 16 -11.55 -32.12 -33.79
C ASP A 16 -11.66 -33.40 -34.62
N GLU A 17 -11.70 -33.24 -35.93
CA GLU A 17 -11.98 -34.25 -36.92
C GLU A 17 -10.78 -34.36 -37.86
N ARG A 18 -9.89 -35.32 -37.61
CA ARG A 18 -8.94 -35.90 -38.59
C ARG A 18 -8.22 -37.11 -37.98
N GLY A 19 -8.37 -38.27 -38.63
CA GLY A 19 -7.55 -39.44 -38.33
C GLY A 19 -6.17 -39.29 -38.96
N GLY A 20 -5.11 -39.31 -38.14
CA GLY A 20 -3.71 -39.29 -38.57
C GLY A 20 -2.95 -40.47 -37.97
N LYS A 21 -2.00 -41.04 -38.74
CA LYS A 21 -1.21 -42.19 -38.28
C LYS A 21 -0.18 -41.75 -37.23
N TYR A 22 -0.13 -42.46 -36.11
CA TYR A 22 0.84 -42.21 -35.03
C TYR A 22 2.20 -42.80 -35.39
N CYS A 23 3.27 -42.04 -35.13
CA CYS A 23 4.65 -42.53 -35.14
C CYS A 23 5.48 -41.83 -34.06
N ARG A 24 6.76 -42.22 -33.97
CA ARG A 24 7.68 -41.98 -32.85
C ARG A 24 8.00 -40.49 -32.60
N ASP A 25 8.52 -40.23 -31.41
CA ASP A 25 9.20 -39.01 -30.93
C ASP A 25 8.39 -37.77 -30.51
N ASP A 26 7.10 -37.63 -30.88
CA ASP A 26 6.28 -36.43 -30.56
C ASP A 26 5.80 -36.28 -29.09
N ALA A 27 6.60 -36.72 -28.11
CA ALA A 27 6.43 -36.44 -26.68
C ALA A 27 7.30 -35.24 -26.21
N VAL A 28 7.70 -34.36 -27.13
CA VAL A 28 8.39 -33.10 -26.82
C VAL A 28 7.34 -32.04 -26.47
N GLY A 29 7.19 -31.73 -25.18
CA GLY A 29 6.23 -30.72 -24.71
C GLY A 29 6.34 -29.41 -25.49
N HIS A 30 5.22 -28.88 -25.97
CA HIS A 30 5.25 -27.72 -26.86
C HIS A 30 5.56 -26.43 -26.10
N TRP A 31 6.21 -25.49 -26.79
CA TRP A 31 6.37 -24.13 -26.29
C TRP A 31 5.00 -23.44 -26.25
N SER A 32 4.61 -23.00 -25.07
CA SER A 32 3.41 -22.19 -24.84
C SER A 32 3.70 -20.77 -25.30
N PHE A 33 3.27 -20.41 -26.51
CA PHE A 33 3.42 -19.04 -27.04
C PHE A 33 2.92 -17.99 -26.04
N THR A 34 1.74 -18.23 -25.46
CA THR A 34 1.17 -17.39 -24.39
C THR A 34 2.04 -17.37 -23.13
N GLY A 35 2.58 -18.51 -22.69
CA GLY A 35 3.47 -18.57 -21.52
C GLY A 35 4.80 -17.83 -21.73
N CYS A 36 5.37 -17.91 -22.92
CA CYS A 36 6.55 -17.13 -23.31
C CYS A 36 6.24 -15.62 -23.32
N LEU A 37 5.07 -15.21 -23.85
CA LEU A 37 4.64 -13.81 -23.87
C LEU A 37 4.39 -13.26 -22.45
N VAL A 38 3.75 -14.05 -21.57
CA VAL A 38 3.56 -13.72 -20.14
C VAL A 38 4.93 -13.47 -19.48
N MET A 39 5.89 -14.38 -19.68
CA MET A 39 7.24 -14.24 -19.13
C MET A 39 7.97 -12.99 -19.64
N LEU A 40 7.92 -12.71 -20.95
CA LEU A 40 8.57 -11.52 -21.52
C LEU A 40 7.96 -10.21 -21.01
N ALA A 41 6.63 -10.15 -20.93
CA ALA A 41 5.92 -9.00 -20.37
C ALA A 41 6.21 -8.81 -18.87
N TYR A 42 6.29 -9.91 -18.10
CA TYR A 42 6.69 -9.87 -16.70
C TYR A 42 8.12 -9.36 -16.51
N LEU A 43 9.08 -9.84 -17.30
CA LEU A 43 10.47 -9.40 -17.24
C LEU A 43 10.62 -7.91 -17.60
N ALA A 44 9.90 -7.42 -18.60
CA ALA A 44 9.89 -6.00 -18.94
C ALA A 44 9.30 -5.14 -17.81
N ALA A 45 8.19 -5.57 -17.21
CA ALA A 45 7.55 -4.90 -16.08
C ALA A 45 8.46 -4.88 -14.83
N ALA A 46 9.11 -6.01 -14.52
CA ALA A 46 10.07 -6.10 -13.41
C ALA A 46 11.32 -5.24 -13.67
N ALA A 47 11.87 -5.23 -14.88
CA ALA A 47 13.03 -4.39 -15.22
C ALA A 47 12.70 -2.88 -15.08
N TYR A 48 11.54 -2.44 -15.57
CA TYR A 48 11.08 -1.06 -15.38
C TYR A 48 10.86 -0.72 -13.90
N TYR A 49 10.24 -1.62 -13.13
CA TYR A 49 10.05 -1.45 -11.70
C TYR A 49 11.39 -1.37 -10.94
N PHE A 50 12.34 -2.27 -11.17
CA PHE A 50 13.62 -2.23 -10.47
C PHE A 50 14.49 -1.05 -10.87
N TYR A 51 14.42 -0.57 -12.12
CA TYR A 51 15.02 0.70 -12.51
C TYR A 51 14.45 1.86 -11.67
N VAL A 52 13.12 2.01 -11.62
CA VAL A 52 12.47 3.07 -10.83
C VAL A 52 12.75 2.93 -9.33
N ARG A 53 12.71 1.70 -8.82
CA ARG A 53 12.90 1.34 -7.41
C ARG A 53 14.31 1.64 -6.90
N ILE A 54 15.32 1.52 -7.76
CA ILE A 54 16.72 1.82 -7.47
C ILE A 54 17.00 3.32 -7.65
N GLU A 55 16.63 3.89 -8.80
CA GLU A 55 17.05 5.23 -9.18
C GLU A 55 16.29 6.34 -8.44
N TYR A 56 14.99 6.16 -8.20
CA TYR A 56 14.14 7.22 -7.65
C TYR A 56 13.68 6.99 -6.21
N THR A 57 13.60 5.74 -5.72
CA THR A 57 12.89 5.45 -4.44
C THR A 57 13.78 4.88 -3.33
N MET A 58 15.11 4.97 -3.47
CA MET A 58 16.07 4.48 -2.46
C MET A 58 16.45 5.52 -1.41
N ASP A 59 16.28 6.82 -1.68
CA ASP A 59 16.70 7.90 -0.77
C ASP A 59 15.72 8.07 0.40
N VAL A 60 15.88 7.22 1.41
CA VAL A 60 15.13 7.26 2.67
C VAL A 60 16.10 7.27 3.86
N GLY A 61 15.71 7.93 4.95
CA GLY A 61 16.53 8.02 6.17
C GLY A 61 16.91 6.67 6.81
N TRP A 62 16.31 5.57 6.36
CA TRP A 62 16.55 4.20 6.81
C TRP A 62 17.14 3.32 5.69
N MET A 63 18.24 3.76 5.06
CA MET A 63 18.86 3.07 3.90
C MET A 63 18.98 1.55 4.04
N TRP A 64 19.35 1.01 5.22
CA TRP A 64 19.47 -0.44 5.45
C TRP A 64 18.12 -1.18 5.27
N TYR A 65 17.01 -0.53 5.61
CA TYR A 65 15.65 -1.06 5.51
C TYR A 65 15.17 -1.02 4.05
N ALA A 66 15.54 0.03 3.29
CA ALA A 66 15.31 0.08 1.85
C ALA A 66 16.13 -0.98 1.09
N TYR A 67 17.42 -1.16 1.41
CA TYR A 67 18.23 -2.23 0.82
C TYR A 67 17.69 -3.62 1.17
N LEU A 68 17.25 -3.84 2.41
CA LEU A 68 16.57 -5.07 2.81
C LEU A 68 15.33 -5.31 1.94
N PHE A 69 14.45 -4.32 1.79
CA PHE A 69 13.23 -4.45 0.99
C PHE A 69 13.51 -4.67 -0.50
N LEU A 70 14.47 -3.97 -1.09
CA LEU A 70 14.91 -4.22 -2.46
C LEU A 70 15.37 -5.68 -2.64
N VAL A 71 16.10 -6.26 -1.68
CA VAL A 71 16.50 -7.67 -1.70
C VAL A 71 15.30 -8.62 -1.54
N LEU A 72 14.32 -8.29 -0.70
CA LEU A 72 13.08 -9.06 -0.55
C LEU A 72 12.22 -9.02 -1.84
N GLU A 73 12.12 -7.87 -2.49
CA GLU A 73 11.39 -7.64 -3.73
C GLU A 73 12.05 -8.38 -4.91
N LEU A 74 13.39 -8.32 -5.02
CA LEU A 74 14.17 -9.09 -6.00
C LEU A 74 14.02 -10.61 -5.77
N THR A 75 14.05 -11.06 -4.52
CA THR A 75 13.87 -12.48 -4.15
C THR A 75 12.45 -12.95 -4.48
N GLY A 76 11.43 -12.14 -4.17
CA GLY A 76 10.05 -12.39 -4.58
C GLY A 76 9.92 -12.51 -6.09
N SER A 77 10.48 -11.55 -6.83
CA SER A 77 10.46 -11.52 -8.30
C SER A 77 11.08 -12.76 -8.93
N ALA A 78 12.25 -13.18 -8.45
CA ALA A 78 12.92 -14.39 -8.95
C ALA A 78 12.09 -15.66 -8.75
N SER A 79 11.23 -15.72 -7.71
CA SER A 79 10.29 -16.85 -7.55
C SER A 79 9.18 -16.85 -8.62
N ILE A 80 8.72 -15.67 -9.04
CA ILE A 80 7.74 -15.51 -10.13
C ILE A 80 8.38 -15.85 -11.48
N ILE A 81 9.64 -15.46 -11.71
CA ILE A 81 10.41 -15.89 -12.90
C ILE A 81 10.52 -17.43 -12.92
N GLY A 82 10.84 -18.05 -11.79
CA GLY A 82 10.87 -19.51 -11.65
C GLY A 82 9.56 -20.19 -12.02
N TYR A 83 8.43 -19.63 -11.57
CA TYR A 83 7.10 -20.12 -11.93
C TYR A 83 6.75 -19.88 -13.42
N ALA A 84 7.06 -18.70 -13.97
CA ALA A 84 6.86 -18.40 -15.38
C ALA A 84 7.67 -19.34 -16.30
N LEU A 85 8.91 -19.67 -15.93
CA LEU A 85 9.76 -20.65 -16.61
C LEU A 85 9.11 -22.03 -16.69
N ILE A 86 8.41 -22.48 -15.64
CA ILE A 86 7.63 -23.73 -15.68
C ILE A 86 6.55 -23.61 -16.78
N LEU A 87 5.72 -22.56 -16.74
CA LEU A 87 4.58 -22.35 -17.65
C LEU A 87 4.95 -22.17 -19.15
N MET A 88 6.23 -21.94 -19.50
CA MET A 88 6.68 -21.86 -20.90
C MET A 88 6.50 -23.16 -21.68
N ARG A 89 6.50 -24.32 -21.02
CA ARG A 89 6.40 -25.64 -21.66
C ARG A 89 5.09 -26.28 -21.25
N THR A 90 4.24 -26.66 -22.20
CA THR A 90 2.96 -27.29 -21.87
C THR A 90 2.77 -28.59 -22.63
N VAL A 91 2.63 -29.70 -21.90
CA VAL A 91 2.31 -31.01 -22.46
C VAL A 91 0.79 -31.18 -22.42
N SER A 92 0.13 -31.14 -23.58
CA SER A 92 -1.25 -31.60 -23.70
C SER A 92 -1.23 -33.10 -23.99
N VAL A 93 -1.08 -33.92 -22.95
CA VAL A 93 -1.41 -35.34 -23.07
C VAL A 93 -2.93 -35.43 -23.17
N LYS A 94 -3.46 -35.38 -24.40
CA LYS A 94 -4.86 -35.75 -24.67
C LYS A 94 -5.05 -37.17 -24.12
N PRO A 95 -6.10 -37.46 -23.31
CA PRO A 95 -6.37 -38.81 -22.87
C PRO A 95 -6.44 -39.76 -24.08
N ARG A 96 -5.59 -40.79 -24.10
CA ARG A 96 -5.65 -41.83 -25.14
C ARG A 96 -6.98 -42.55 -24.98
N ARG A 97 -7.88 -42.42 -25.96
CA ARG A 97 -9.18 -43.12 -25.98
C ARG A 97 -8.98 -44.64 -25.98
N ASP A 98 -8.03 -45.08 -26.78
CA ASP A 98 -7.69 -46.48 -26.98
C ASP A 98 -6.32 -46.74 -26.35
N ALA A 99 -6.19 -47.80 -25.56
CA ALA A 99 -4.91 -48.22 -25.01
C ALA A 99 -4.03 -48.77 -26.16
N PRO A 100 -2.77 -48.35 -26.30
CA PRO A 100 -1.84 -49.03 -27.20
C PRO A 100 -1.67 -50.49 -26.77
N THR A 101 -1.50 -51.39 -27.73
CA THR A 101 -0.91 -52.70 -27.44
C THR A 101 0.48 -52.50 -26.84
N ILE A 102 0.72 -53.20 -25.75
CA ILE A 102 1.98 -53.14 -25.01
C ILE A 102 3.09 -53.85 -25.79
N GLN A 103 4.34 -53.43 -25.60
CA GLN A 103 5.50 -54.01 -26.30
C GLN A 103 6.30 -55.00 -25.47
N ASN A 104 6.09 -55.02 -24.15
CA ASN A 104 6.81 -55.87 -23.21
C ASN A 104 5.83 -56.49 -22.20
N ASP A 105 6.00 -57.77 -21.90
CA ASP A 105 5.15 -58.51 -20.96
C ASP A 105 5.67 -58.31 -19.53
N TYR A 106 5.10 -57.36 -18.79
CA TYR A 106 5.65 -56.91 -17.51
C TYR A 106 5.22 -57.75 -16.30
N VAL A 107 6.16 -57.92 -15.36
CA VAL A 107 5.89 -58.41 -13.99
C VAL A 107 5.77 -57.20 -13.06
N VAL A 108 4.54 -56.92 -12.60
CA VAL A 108 4.22 -55.73 -11.80
C VAL A 108 4.27 -56.03 -10.30
N ARG A 109 5.31 -55.56 -9.62
CA ARG A 109 5.42 -55.61 -8.16
C ARG A 109 4.83 -54.34 -7.54
N VAL A 110 3.65 -54.44 -6.95
CA VAL A 110 2.97 -53.33 -6.26
C VAL A 110 3.42 -53.26 -4.80
N PHE A 111 3.84 -52.11 -4.32
CA PHE A 111 4.31 -51.89 -2.94
C PHE A 111 3.35 -50.95 -2.23
N VAL A 112 2.86 -51.38 -1.06
CA VAL A 112 2.03 -50.59 -0.15
C VAL A 112 2.77 -50.46 1.18
N PRO A 113 3.37 -49.31 1.52
CA PRO A 113 4.08 -49.11 2.77
C PRO A 113 3.13 -48.58 3.86
N CYS A 114 3.06 -49.28 4.99
CA CYS A 114 2.31 -48.87 6.18
C CYS A 114 3.18 -48.91 7.45
N TYR A 115 2.71 -48.26 8.51
CA TYR A 115 3.33 -48.24 9.84
C TYR A 115 2.31 -48.18 10.99
N LYS A 116 1.23 -47.42 10.83
CA LYS A 116 0.32 -47.03 11.92
C LYS A 116 -1.16 -47.00 11.53
N GLU A 117 -1.43 -47.06 10.24
CA GLU A 117 -2.74 -46.96 9.62
C GLU A 117 -3.62 -48.16 10.02
N ASP A 118 -4.92 -47.93 10.17
CA ASP A 118 -5.88 -48.97 10.53
C ASP A 118 -5.94 -50.08 9.46
N LEU A 119 -6.30 -51.30 9.86
CA LEU A 119 -6.35 -52.45 8.96
C LEU A 119 -7.31 -52.21 7.77
N GLU A 120 -8.45 -51.57 7.99
CA GLU A 120 -9.46 -51.27 6.97
C GLU A 120 -8.94 -50.36 5.85
N ILE A 121 -8.13 -49.36 6.20
CA ILE A 121 -7.50 -48.43 5.24
C ILE A 121 -6.52 -49.19 4.34
N VAL A 122 -5.66 -50.01 4.95
CA VAL A 122 -4.69 -50.86 4.26
C VAL A 122 -5.39 -51.91 3.38
N GLN A 123 -6.50 -52.48 3.86
CA GLN A 123 -7.31 -53.45 3.11
C GLN A 123 -7.85 -52.88 1.82
N ALA A 124 -8.43 -51.67 1.83
CA ALA A 124 -8.98 -51.03 0.63
C ALA A 124 -7.92 -50.84 -0.47
N THR A 125 -6.74 -50.32 -0.10
CA THR A 125 -5.61 -50.12 -1.02
C THR A 125 -5.06 -51.43 -1.58
N VAL A 126 -4.84 -52.43 -0.71
CA VAL A 126 -4.27 -53.73 -1.12
C VAL A 126 -5.25 -54.52 -2.00
N MET A 127 -6.55 -54.52 -1.68
CA MET A 127 -7.57 -55.18 -2.50
C MET A 127 -7.71 -54.51 -3.87
N ALA A 128 -7.74 -53.18 -3.95
CA ALA A 128 -7.79 -52.48 -5.23
C ALA A 128 -6.58 -52.80 -6.13
N ALA A 129 -5.38 -52.97 -5.55
CA ALA A 129 -4.22 -53.45 -6.30
C ALA A 129 -4.35 -54.91 -6.79
N ILE A 130 -4.97 -55.78 -5.98
CA ILE A 130 -5.31 -57.17 -6.33
C ILE A 130 -6.39 -57.23 -7.43
N ASP A 131 -7.32 -56.28 -7.47
CA ASP A 131 -8.43 -56.27 -8.42
C ASP A 131 -8.12 -55.53 -9.73
N ALA A 132 -7.13 -54.64 -9.77
CA ALA A 132 -6.83 -53.80 -10.94
C ALA A 132 -6.46 -54.59 -12.22
N GLU A 133 -7.10 -54.24 -13.35
CA GLU A 133 -6.87 -54.77 -14.70
C GLU A 133 -5.40 -54.65 -15.13
N LEU A 134 -4.84 -55.75 -15.62
CA LEU A 134 -3.55 -55.80 -16.31
C LEU A 134 -3.74 -55.96 -17.83
N PRO A 135 -2.78 -55.49 -18.65
CA PRO A 135 -2.68 -55.90 -20.05
C PRO A 135 -2.48 -57.43 -20.17
N PRO A 136 -2.80 -58.05 -21.31
CA PRO A 136 -2.48 -59.46 -21.58
C PRO A 136 -1.02 -59.80 -21.28
N ASN A 137 -0.76 -61.06 -20.93
CA ASN A 137 0.54 -61.63 -20.56
C ASN A 137 1.25 -61.01 -19.34
N CYS A 138 0.86 -59.81 -18.88
CA CYS A 138 1.42 -59.19 -17.68
C CYS A 138 0.94 -59.92 -16.41
N THR A 139 1.78 -59.98 -15.38
CA THR A 139 1.44 -60.56 -14.06
C THR A 139 1.64 -59.53 -12.94
N LYS A 140 1.12 -59.79 -11.74
CA LYS A 140 1.33 -58.90 -10.58
C LYS A 140 1.55 -59.62 -9.26
N HIS A 141 2.31 -58.96 -8.39
CA HIS A 141 2.52 -59.35 -6.99
C HIS A 141 2.40 -58.11 -6.10
N VAL A 142 1.56 -58.16 -5.07
CA VAL A 142 1.31 -57.06 -4.13
C VAL A 142 2.09 -57.32 -2.84
N TYR A 143 2.84 -56.33 -2.37
CA TYR A 143 3.70 -56.40 -1.19
C TYR A 143 3.21 -55.39 -0.15
N LEU A 144 2.54 -55.89 0.89
CA LEU A 144 2.28 -55.08 2.09
C LEU A 144 3.59 -54.96 2.87
N CYS A 145 4.13 -53.76 2.93
CA CYS A 145 5.39 -53.44 3.59
C CYS A 145 5.08 -52.78 4.94
N ASP A 146 5.02 -53.58 6.00
CA ASP A 146 4.60 -53.15 7.34
C ASP A 146 5.80 -52.85 8.25
N ASP A 147 6.02 -51.57 8.49
CA ASP A 147 7.03 -51.05 9.43
C ASP A 147 6.53 -51.09 10.89
N GLY A 148 5.23 -51.30 11.10
CA GLY A 148 4.53 -51.31 12.39
C GLY A 148 4.53 -52.67 13.08
N ARG A 149 4.55 -53.75 12.28
CA ARG A 149 4.56 -55.16 12.70
C ARG A 149 3.25 -55.59 13.37
N ASP A 150 2.14 -55.14 12.80
CA ASP A 150 0.80 -55.42 13.30
C ASP A 150 0.42 -56.89 13.05
N PRO A 151 0.17 -57.70 14.11
CA PRO A 151 -0.23 -59.09 13.96
C PRO A 151 -1.54 -59.27 13.18
N ALA A 152 -2.47 -58.30 13.23
CA ALA A 152 -3.71 -58.34 12.47
C ALA A 152 -3.46 -58.16 10.98
N LYS A 153 -2.59 -57.21 10.58
CA LYS A 153 -2.16 -57.03 9.18
C LYS A 153 -1.46 -58.28 8.64
N GLN A 154 -0.57 -58.89 9.43
CA GLN A 154 0.07 -60.15 9.03
C GLN A 154 -0.97 -61.27 8.84
N THR A 155 -1.82 -61.50 9.84
CA THR A 155 -2.81 -62.60 9.81
C THR A 155 -3.78 -62.46 8.64
N TRP A 156 -4.27 -61.24 8.41
CA TRP A 156 -5.13 -60.92 7.28
C TRP A 156 -4.43 -61.17 5.93
N CYS A 157 -3.17 -60.75 5.75
CA CYS A 157 -2.42 -61.05 4.54
C CYS A 157 -2.29 -62.55 4.31
N GLU A 158 -1.94 -63.32 5.36
CA GLU A 158 -1.84 -64.78 5.26
C GLU A 158 -3.18 -65.45 4.94
N GLU A 159 -4.30 -64.95 5.45
CA GLU A 159 -5.64 -65.44 5.08
C GLU A 159 -5.98 -65.16 3.61
N ILE A 160 -5.74 -63.95 3.12
CA ILE A 160 -5.99 -63.61 1.72
C ILE A 160 -5.06 -64.43 0.80
N SER A 161 -3.77 -64.55 1.11
CA SER A 161 -2.83 -65.38 0.34
C SER A 161 -3.17 -66.87 0.32
N ARG A 162 -4.00 -67.37 1.26
CA ARG A 162 -4.56 -68.74 1.23
C ARG A 162 -5.84 -68.86 0.38
N ARG A 163 -6.57 -67.76 0.16
CA ARG A 163 -7.81 -67.73 -0.64
C ARG A 163 -7.54 -67.57 -2.14
N TRP A 164 -6.44 -66.93 -2.53
CA TRP A 164 -6.02 -66.76 -3.92
C TRP A 164 -4.91 -67.75 -4.27
N SER A 165 -5.23 -68.78 -5.05
CA SER A 165 -4.32 -69.90 -5.40
C SER A 165 -3.04 -69.51 -6.15
N GLU A 166 -2.98 -68.30 -6.70
CA GLU A 166 -1.84 -67.78 -7.46
C GLU A 166 -0.79 -67.03 -6.62
N GLY A 167 -0.99 -66.90 -5.31
CA GLY A 167 0.04 -66.37 -4.40
C GLY A 167 0.41 -64.90 -4.63
N TRP A 168 -0.52 -64.08 -5.11
CA TRP A 168 -0.26 -62.69 -5.48
C TRP A 168 0.11 -61.77 -4.31
N LEU A 169 -0.31 -62.04 -3.07
CA LEU A 169 -0.09 -61.16 -1.91
C LEU A 169 1.07 -61.64 -1.01
N HIS A 170 1.94 -60.71 -0.64
CA HIS A 170 3.15 -60.92 0.16
C HIS A 170 3.23 -59.96 1.34
N TYR A 171 3.43 -60.47 2.56
CA TYR A 171 3.65 -59.65 3.75
C TYR A 171 5.15 -59.48 4.06
N CYS A 172 5.61 -58.23 4.13
CA CYS A 172 7.00 -57.87 4.41
C CYS A 172 7.10 -56.99 5.66
N ARG A 173 7.97 -57.37 6.60
CA ARG A 173 8.29 -56.61 7.83
C ARG A 173 9.80 -56.55 8.02
N ARG A 174 10.33 -55.45 8.56
CA ARG A 174 11.77 -55.24 8.77
C ARG A 174 12.17 -55.00 10.25
N PRO A 175 13.47 -55.07 10.60
CA PRO A 175 14.00 -54.41 11.79
C PRO A 175 13.99 -52.87 11.59
N ARG A 176 13.31 -52.15 12.48
CA ARG A 176 13.29 -50.69 12.56
C ARG A 176 13.96 -50.23 13.86
N THR A 177 14.77 -49.17 13.79
CA THR A 177 15.41 -48.56 14.97
C THR A 177 14.61 -47.35 15.47
N LYS A 178 14.47 -47.20 16.79
CA LYS A 178 13.75 -46.06 17.40
C LYS A 178 14.44 -44.74 17.02
N GLY A 179 13.71 -43.83 16.39
CA GLY A 179 14.24 -42.54 15.90
C GLY A 179 14.84 -42.56 14.49
N GLU A 180 14.61 -43.62 13.70
CA GLU A 180 14.96 -43.64 12.27
C GLU A 180 14.05 -42.70 11.45
N LEU A 181 14.69 -41.78 10.72
CA LEU A 181 14.07 -40.68 9.96
C LEU A 181 13.23 -41.14 8.76
N ASN A 182 13.76 -42.05 7.94
CA ASN A 182 13.29 -42.28 6.58
C ASN A 182 12.55 -43.63 6.45
N GLY A 183 11.51 -43.80 7.27
CA GLY A 183 10.78 -45.06 7.44
C GLY A 183 10.29 -45.66 6.12
N LYS A 184 9.51 -44.90 5.33
CA LYS A 184 8.96 -45.36 4.03
C LYS A 184 10.07 -45.77 3.05
N ALA A 185 11.04 -44.90 2.79
CA ALA A 185 12.21 -45.22 1.95
C ALA A 185 12.96 -46.49 2.39
N ALA A 186 13.22 -46.64 3.70
CA ALA A 186 13.94 -47.79 4.25
C ALA A 186 13.11 -49.09 4.23
N ASN A 187 11.79 -48.98 4.37
CA ASN A 187 10.83 -50.08 4.28
C ASN A 187 10.71 -50.59 2.83
N LEU A 188 10.46 -49.69 1.87
CA LEU A 188 10.47 -50.00 0.43
C LEU A 188 11.81 -50.63 0.02
N ASN A 189 12.94 -50.04 0.43
CA ASN A 189 14.27 -50.58 0.15
C ASN A 189 14.52 -51.95 0.78
N PHE A 190 14.00 -52.22 1.99
CA PHE A 190 14.13 -53.55 2.59
C PHE A 190 13.41 -54.61 1.76
N THR A 191 12.18 -54.34 1.31
CA THR A 191 11.41 -55.26 0.47
C THR A 191 12.05 -55.42 -0.92
N LEU A 192 12.50 -54.34 -1.56
CA LEU A 192 13.25 -54.39 -2.83
C LEU A 192 14.51 -55.26 -2.71
N ARG A 193 15.32 -55.06 -1.65
CA ARG A 193 16.50 -55.90 -1.39
C ARG A 193 16.13 -57.35 -1.10
N ARG A 194 15.02 -57.60 -0.40
CA ARG A 194 14.53 -58.97 -0.17
C ARG A 194 14.15 -59.68 -1.46
N ILE A 195 13.61 -58.98 -2.46
CA ILE A 195 13.27 -59.53 -3.77
C ILE A 195 14.53 -59.72 -4.63
N TYR A 196 15.30 -58.66 -4.84
CA TYR A 196 16.40 -58.65 -5.83
C TYR A 196 17.74 -59.12 -5.24
N GLU A 197 18.09 -58.74 -4.01
CA GLU A 197 19.40 -59.07 -3.41
C GLU A 197 19.43 -60.44 -2.68
N SER A 198 18.27 -61.02 -2.31
CA SER A 198 18.25 -62.41 -1.80
C SER A 198 18.40 -63.43 -2.94
N SER A 199 17.75 -63.17 -4.07
CA SER A 199 17.96 -63.87 -5.35
C SER A 199 19.41 -63.78 -5.84
N ALA A 200 20.08 -62.64 -5.59
CA ALA A 200 21.50 -62.45 -5.86
C ALA A 200 22.46 -63.27 -4.97
N SER A 201 21.96 -64.16 -4.10
CA SER A 201 22.79 -65.23 -3.51
C SER A 201 23.43 -66.16 -4.56
N ARG A 202 22.94 -66.13 -5.81
CA ARG A 202 23.52 -66.82 -6.98
C ARG A 202 24.51 -65.98 -7.82
N TYR A 203 24.67 -64.68 -7.55
CA TYR A 203 25.58 -63.78 -8.28
C TYR A 203 26.41 -62.92 -7.32
N SER A 204 27.68 -63.29 -7.12
CA SER A 204 28.44 -62.86 -5.94
C SER A 204 28.93 -61.40 -5.96
N ARG A 205 28.67 -60.75 -4.82
CA ARG A 205 29.37 -59.59 -4.26
C ARG A 205 30.90 -59.70 -4.37
N THR A 206 31.58 -58.71 -4.97
CA THR A 206 32.90 -58.20 -4.47
C THR A 206 33.42 -56.89 -5.08
N THR A 207 32.68 -56.16 -5.93
CA THR A 207 33.04 -54.79 -6.33
C THR A 207 31.82 -53.87 -6.44
N GLY A 208 32.05 -52.56 -6.29
CA GLY A 208 30.98 -51.56 -6.44
C GLY A 208 30.52 -51.42 -7.91
N PHE A 209 29.21 -51.32 -8.12
CA PHE A 209 28.59 -51.30 -9.45
C PHE A 209 29.14 -50.20 -10.37
N ARG A 210 30.06 -50.58 -11.28
CA ARG A 210 30.46 -49.82 -12.47
C ARG A 210 30.34 -50.73 -13.69
N ARG A 211 29.39 -50.40 -14.57
CA ARG A 211 29.00 -51.12 -15.81
C ARG A 211 28.43 -52.53 -15.58
N ALA A 212 27.38 -52.84 -16.32
CA ALA A 212 26.82 -54.18 -16.38
C ALA A 212 27.63 -55.02 -17.38
N HIS A 213 28.58 -55.82 -16.88
CA HIS A 213 29.25 -56.91 -17.61
C HIS A 213 29.16 -58.27 -16.87
N GLY A 214 28.45 -58.33 -15.74
CA GLY A 214 28.17 -59.58 -15.02
C GLY A 214 26.85 -60.25 -15.42
N ALA A 215 26.00 -59.54 -16.19
CA ALA A 215 24.68 -60.01 -16.62
C ALA A 215 24.68 -60.38 -18.12
N GLU A 216 25.73 -61.04 -18.59
CA GLU A 216 25.91 -61.45 -19.99
C GLU A 216 25.92 -62.99 -20.17
N GLN A 217 25.68 -63.74 -19.08
CA GLN A 217 25.75 -65.21 -19.05
C GLN A 217 24.41 -65.92 -18.76
N ASP A 218 23.36 -65.17 -18.42
CA ASP A 218 21.99 -65.65 -18.26
C ASP A 218 21.03 -64.67 -18.96
N PRO A 219 20.61 -64.96 -20.20
CA PRO A 219 19.71 -64.07 -20.96
C PRO A 219 18.31 -63.97 -20.35
N GLU A 220 17.76 -65.08 -19.84
CA GLU A 220 16.38 -65.15 -19.33
C GLU A 220 16.23 -64.38 -18.02
N ALA A 221 17.15 -64.57 -17.06
CA ALA A 221 17.12 -63.82 -15.80
C ALA A 221 17.36 -62.31 -16.01
N ARG A 222 18.13 -61.94 -17.05
CA ARG A 222 18.33 -60.54 -17.44
C ARG A 222 17.08 -59.94 -18.07
N ASP A 223 16.45 -60.62 -19.01
CA ASP A 223 15.26 -60.11 -19.71
C ASP A 223 14.08 -60.00 -18.73
N MET A 224 13.88 -61.00 -17.88
CA MET A 224 12.90 -60.97 -16.79
C MET A 224 13.10 -59.71 -15.92
N PHE A 225 14.32 -59.41 -15.46
CA PHE A 225 14.60 -58.21 -14.64
C PHE A 225 14.42 -56.88 -15.39
N LEU A 226 14.61 -56.85 -16.72
CA LEU A 226 14.34 -55.66 -17.54
C LEU A 226 12.83 -55.41 -17.71
N ASN A 227 12.03 -56.48 -17.63
CA ASN A 227 10.57 -56.49 -17.68
C ASN A 227 9.90 -56.49 -16.30
N GLU A 228 10.65 -56.30 -15.20
CA GLU A 228 10.07 -56.05 -13.88
C GLU A 228 9.75 -54.57 -13.65
N VAL A 229 8.56 -54.30 -13.12
CA VAL A 229 8.05 -52.95 -12.83
C VAL A 229 7.67 -52.86 -11.36
N VAL A 230 8.08 -51.80 -10.69
CA VAL A 230 7.66 -51.46 -9.33
C VAL A 230 6.56 -50.40 -9.41
N ALA A 231 5.40 -50.67 -8.81
CA ALA A 231 4.34 -49.70 -8.59
C ALA A 231 4.29 -49.34 -7.10
N VAL A 232 4.00 -48.08 -6.75
CA VAL A 232 3.90 -47.66 -5.33
C VAL A 232 2.60 -46.91 -5.08
N PHE A 233 1.86 -47.38 -4.08
CA PHE A 233 0.71 -46.68 -3.51
C PHE A 233 0.96 -46.44 -2.02
N ASP A 234 0.67 -45.24 -1.51
CA ASP A 234 0.58 -45.00 -0.07
C ASP A 234 -0.58 -45.84 0.53
N ALA A 235 -0.52 -46.13 1.83
CA ALA A 235 -1.45 -47.04 2.51
C ALA A 235 -2.95 -46.71 2.33
N ASP A 236 -3.28 -45.46 2.04
CA ASP A 236 -4.64 -44.94 1.80
C ASP A 236 -4.92 -44.55 0.33
N MET A 237 -4.07 -44.92 -0.65
CA MET A 237 -4.24 -44.56 -2.06
C MET A 237 -4.82 -45.73 -2.88
N VAL A 238 -6.15 -45.78 -2.93
CA VAL A 238 -6.94 -46.79 -3.65
C VAL A 238 -6.82 -46.57 -5.17
N CYS A 239 -6.20 -47.52 -5.88
CA CYS A 239 -6.05 -47.44 -7.34
C CYS A 239 -7.32 -47.85 -8.10
N LYS A 240 -7.61 -47.18 -9.21
CA LYS A 240 -8.75 -47.51 -10.08
C LYS A 240 -8.38 -48.68 -10.97
N SER A 241 -9.37 -49.53 -11.29
CA SER A 241 -9.18 -50.77 -12.05
C SER A 241 -8.23 -50.63 -13.25
N LYS A 242 -8.38 -49.55 -14.04
CA LYS A 242 -7.61 -49.32 -15.28
C LYS A 242 -6.24 -48.64 -15.08
N PHE A 243 -5.69 -48.64 -13.87
CA PHE A 243 -4.40 -48.01 -13.55
C PHE A 243 -3.25 -48.58 -14.40
N PHE A 244 -3.06 -49.91 -14.44
CA PHE A 244 -1.96 -50.53 -15.20
C PHE A 244 -2.23 -50.51 -16.71
N MET A 245 -3.49 -50.72 -17.13
CA MET A 245 -3.95 -50.57 -18.51
C MET A 245 -3.60 -49.22 -19.16
N LYS A 246 -3.43 -48.15 -18.37
CA LYS A 246 -3.06 -46.82 -18.86
C LYS A 246 -1.60 -46.42 -18.62
N THR A 247 -0.97 -46.91 -17.56
CA THR A 247 0.41 -46.54 -17.20
C THR A 247 1.47 -47.38 -17.92
N LEU A 248 1.27 -48.70 -18.07
CA LEU A 248 2.28 -49.58 -18.66
C LEU A 248 2.52 -49.31 -20.18
N PRO A 249 1.50 -49.04 -21.02
CA PRO A 249 1.71 -48.65 -22.43
C PRO A 249 2.33 -47.25 -22.64
N ILE A 250 2.65 -46.53 -21.56
CA ILE A 250 3.49 -45.32 -21.58
C ILE A 250 4.92 -45.68 -21.10
N LEU A 251 5.04 -46.61 -20.15
CA LEU A 251 6.32 -47.13 -19.66
C LEU A 251 7.18 -47.80 -20.75
N ASP A 252 6.58 -48.31 -21.82
CA ASP A 252 7.31 -48.74 -23.04
C ASP A 252 8.18 -47.62 -23.66
N THR A 253 7.91 -46.35 -23.35
CA THR A 253 8.64 -45.18 -23.89
C THR A 253 9.57 -44.50 -22.88
N CYS A 254 9.60 -44.96 -21.63
CA CYS A 254 10.32 -44.31 -20.52
C CYS A 254 10.69 -45.28 -19.39
N ASP A 255 11.19 -44.73 -18.28
CA ASP A 255 11.63 -45.49 -17.11
C ASP A 255 10.69 -45.33 -15.90
N MET A 256 9.90 -44.24 -15.85
CA MET A 256 8.89 -43.99 -14.81
C MET A 256 7.68 -43.22 -15.37
N VAL A 257 6.47 -43.59 -14.96
CA VAL A 257 5.21 -42.87 -15.25
C VAL A 257 4.53 -42.48 -13.95
N LEU A 258 4.23 -41.19 -13.77
CA LEU A 258 3.51 -40.63 -12.62
C LEU A 258 2.07 -40.24 -12.99
N THR A 259 1.11 -40.48 -12.10
CA THR A 259 -0.27 -40.01 -12.19
C THR A 259 -0.63 -39.13 -10.98
N PRO A 260 -1.58 -38.19 -11.09
CA PRO A 260 -2.01 -37.36 -9.96
C PRO A 260 -2.70 -38.10 -8.81
N GLN A 261 -2.70 -37.44 -7.65
CA GLN A 261 -3.48 -37.84 -6.47
C GLN A 261 -4.86 -37.16 -6.50
N TRP A 262 -5.88 -37.87 -6.05
CA TRP A 262 -7.22 -37.35 -5.79
C TRP A 262 -7.62 -37.62 -4.33
N PHE A 263 -8.40 -36.73 -3.72
CA PHE A 263 -8.92 -36.91 -2.36
C PHE A 263 -10.45 -36.84 -2.37
N TYR A 264 -11.13 -37.86 -1.84
CA TYR A 264 -12.60 -37.92 -1.87
C TYR A 264 -13.28 -37.15 -0.72
N ASN A 265 -12.61 -37.00 0.42
CA ASN A 265 -13.21 -36.44 1.64
C ASN A 265 -13.20 -34.91 1.71
N VAL A 266 -12.48 -34.22 0.81
CA VAL A 266 -12.38 -32.74 0.79
C VAL A 266 -13.21 -32.15 -0.34
N PRO A 267 -14.28 -31.39 -0.06
CA PRO A 267 -15.05 -30.71 -1.09
C PRO A 267 -14.20 -29.64 -1.79
N LEU A 268 -14.07 -29.74 -3.11
CA LEU A 268 -13.31 -28.83 -3.98
C LEU A 268 -13.53 -27.33 -3.70
N MET A 269 -14.74 -26.91 -3.34
CA MET A 269 -15.08 -25.49 -3.11
C MET A 269 -14.88 -25.04 -1.65
N ALA A 270 -14.28 -25.89 -0.80
CA ALA A 270 -13.99 -25.64 0.61
C ALA A 270 -12.54 -25.99 1.01
N ASP A 271 -11.67 -26.30 0.03
CA ASP A 271 -10.29 -26.76 0.26
C ASP A 271 -9.32 -25.60 0.63
N ILE A 272 -9.57 -24.95 1.76
CA ILE A 272 -8.80 -23.78 2.24
C ILE A 272 -7.32 -24.07 2.50
N PHE A 273 -6.94 -25.35 2.67
CA PHE A 273 -5.56 -25.79 2.85
C PHE A 273 -4.93 -26.38 1.57
N ASN A 274 -5.64 -26.35 0.43
CA ASN A 274 -5.18 -26.79 -0.89
C ASN A 274 -4.63 -28.24 -0.90
N HIS A 275 -5.38 -29.19 -0.31
CA HIS A 275 -5.09 -30.62 -0.34
C HIS A 275 -5.14 -31.21 -1.76
N ALA A 276 -6.21 -30.91 -2.51
CA ALA A 276 -6.40 -31.39 -3.87
C ALA A 276 -5.29 -30.87 -4.80
N ASN A 277 -4.68 -29.72 -4.45
CA ASN A 277 -3.48 -29.16 -5.07
C ASN A 277 -3.54 -29.13 -6.61
N LEU A 278 -4.73 -28.86 -7.17
CA LEU A 278 -5.02 -29.00 -8.60
C LEU A 278 -4.04 -28.22 -9.48
N HIS A 279 -3.50 -27.10 -9.00
CA HIS A 279 -2.50 -26.35 -9.75
C HIS A 279 -1.17 -27.12 -9.94
N LEU A 280 -0.72 -27.88 -8.94
CA LEU A 280 0.46 -28.75 -9.06
C LEU A 280 0.24 -29.83 -10.14
N TRP A 281 -0.96 -30.44 -10.16
CA TRP A 281 -1.30 -31.56 -11.03
C TRP A 281 -1.71 -31.16 -12.46
N GLU A 282 -2.57 -30.15 -12.62
CA GLU A 282 -3.09 -29.74 -13.94
C GLU A 282 -2.16 -28.76 -14.68
N TYR A 283 -1.18 -28.12 -13.99
CA TYR A 283 -0.25 -27.16 -14.60
C TYR A 283 1.23 -27.49 -14.36
N MET A 284 1.69 -27.52 -13.10
CA MET A 284 3.13 -27.55 -12.82
C MET A 284 3.81 -28.86 -13.28
N LEU A 285 3.31 -30.02 -12.85
CA LEU A 285 3.92 -31.32 -13.19
C LEU A 285 3.85 -31.68 -14.68
N PRO A 286 2.73 -31.45 -15.42
CA PRO A 286 2.72 -31.53 -16.89
C PRO A 286 3.79 -30.67 -17.55
N SER A 287 4.03 -29.47 -17.02
CA SER A 287 5.01 -28.54 -17.55
C SER A 287 6.45 -28.97 -17.22
N MET A 288 6.69 -29.54 -16.04
CA MET A 288 7.98 -30.12 -15.64
C MET A 288 8.33 -31.39 -16.44
N ASP A 289 7.36 -32.23 -16.82
CA ASP A 289 7.55 -33.29 -17.82
C ASP A 289 7.87 -32.69 -19.21
N GLY A 290 7.22 -31.59 -19.57
CA GLY A 290 7.55 -30.79 -20.76
C GLY A 290 9.00 -30.27 -20.79
N TRP A 291 9.61 -30.05 -19.62
CA TRP A 291 11.04 -29.76 -19.45
C TRP A 291 11.92 -31.02 -19.35
N GLY A 292 11.35 -32.21 -19.16
CA GLY A 292 12.06 -33.45 -18.86
C GLY A 292 12.73 -33.44 -17.48
N CYS A 293 12.05 -32.85 -16.50
CA CYS A 293 12.50 -32.63 -15.12
C CYS A 293 11.37 -32.98 -14.11
N LEU A 294 10.52 -33.96 -14.43
CA LEU A 294 9.36 -34.34 -13.59
C LEU A 294 9.81 -34.77 -12.18
N SER A 295 9.03 -34.36 -11.17
CA SER A 295 9.20 -34.77 -9.77
C SER A 295 8.13 -35.80 -9.38
N CYS A 296 8.57 -36.96 -8.90
CA CYS A 296 7.75 -37.96 -8.25
C CYS A 296 7.27 -37.46 -6.87
N THR A 297 6.05 -37.84 -6.52
CA THR A 297 5.31 -37.42 -5.31
C THR A 297 4.94 -38.63 -4.43
N GLY A 298 5.74 -39.69 -4.49
CA GLY A 298 5.77 -40.78 -3.50
C GLY A 298 4.71 -41.87 -3.65
N THR A 299 3.68 -41.67 -4.47
CA THR A 299 2.58 -42.63 -4.71
C THR A 299 2.00 -42.41 -6.11
N ASN A 300 1.22 -43.37 -6.60
CA ASN A 300 0.49 -43.31 -7.87
C ASN A 300 1.42 -43.29 -9.09
N PHE A 301 2.54 -44.02 -9.02
CA PHE A 301 3.52 -44.15 -10.11
C PHE A 301 3.95 -45.59 -10.34
N VAL A 302 4.46 -45.85 -11.56
CA VAL A 302 5.17 -47.07 -11.95
C VAL A 302 6.59 -46.73 -12.38
N ILE A 303 7.57 -47.58 -12.07
CA ILE A 303 8.99 -47.42 -12.41
C ILE A 303 9.62 -48.76 -12.80
N ARG A 304 10.51 -48.79 -13.79
CA ARG A 304 11.28 -50.01 -14.12
C ARG A 304 12.18 -50.41 -12.95
N ALA A 305 12.19 -51.69 -12.59
CA ALA A 305 13.04 -52.22 -11.52
C ALA A 305 14.53 -51.99 -11.80
N SER A 306 14.92 -52.11 -13.08
CA SER A 306 16.26 -51.82 -13.58
C SER A 306 16.68 -50.36 -13.39
N ALA A 307 15.81 -49.40 -13.66
CA ALA A 307 16.07 -47.97 -13.45
C ALA A 307 16.15 -47.62 -11.95
N LEU A 308 15.22 -48.14 -11.14
CA LEU A 308 15.20 -47.93 -9.69
C LEU A 308 16.44 -48.54 -9.01
N SER A 309 16.88 -49.73 -9.43
CA SER A 309 18.11 -50.36 -8.94
C SER A 309 19.36 -49.59 -9.42
N GLY A 310 19.36 -49.11 -10.67
CA GLY A 310 20.46 -48.34 -11.28
C GLY A 310 20.77 -46.98 -10.64
N VAL A 311 19.86 -46.44 -9.80
CA VAL A 311 20.09 -45.27 -8.93
C VAL A 311 20.35 -45.61 -7.46
N GLY A 312 20.33 -46.91 -7.10
CA GLY A 312 20.55 -47.39 -5.73
C GLY A 312 19.28 -47.55 -4.87
N TYR A 313 18.12 -47.72 -5.50
CA TYR A 313 16.78 -47.72 -4.90
C TYR A 313 16.40 -46.35 -4.28
N PHE A 314 15.43 -46.31 -3.35
CA PHE A 314 14.90 -45.05 -2.81
C PHE A 314 15.95 -44.30 -1.95
N PRO A 315 16.20 -43.01 -2.21
CA PRO A 315 17.07 -42.17 -1.39
C PRO A 315 16.73 -42.13 0.12
N THR A 316 17.69 -42.55 0.95
CA THR A 316 17.56 -42.53 2.43
C THR A 316 18.28 -41.35 3.10
N TYR A 317 18.56 -40.27 2.37
CA TYR A 317 19.25 -39.07 2.89
C TYR A 317 18.34 -37.84 3.09
N THR A 318 17.03 -37.96 2.80
CA THR A 318 16.01 -36.92 3.02
C THR A 318 14.66 -37.55 3.37
N VAL A 319 13.77 -36.80 4.01
CA VAL A 319 12.38 -37.19 4.35
C VAL A 319 11.38 -37.02 3.19
N THR A 320 11.88 -36.67 2.00
CA THR A 320 11.18 -36.68 0.70
C THR A 320 12.02 -37.48 -0.30
N GLU A 321 12.03 -38.79 -0.10
CA GLU A 321 12.77 -39.78 -0.91
C GLU A 321 12.34 -39.81 -2.38
N ASP A 322 11.11 -39.37 -2.65
CA ASP A 322 10.41 -39.33 -3.94
C ASP A 322 10.92 -38.21 -4.86
N TYR A 323 10.97 -36.99 -4.32
CA TYR A 323 11.62 -35.85 -4.98
C TYR A 323 13.11 -36.14 -5.20
N ALA A 324 13.79 -36.75 -4.22
CA ALA A 324 15.19 -37.14 -4.35
C ALA A 324 15.42 -38.28 -5.37
N LEU A 325 14.50 -39.25 -5.48
CA LEU A 325 14.58 -40.31 -6.49
C LEU A 325 14.55 -39.70 -7.90
N SER A 326 13.70 -38.70 -8.10
CA SER A 326 13.56 -37.95 -9.35
C SER A 326 14.87 -37.26 -9.75
N LEU A 327 15.56 -36.65 -8.78
CA LEU A 327 16.87 -36.03 -8.96
C LEU A 327 17.92 -37.03 -9.45
N GLU A 328 18.00 -38.23 -8.82
CA GLU A 328 18.97 -39.25 -9.22
C GLU A 328 18.62 -39.90 -10.58
N LEU A 329 17.33 -40.14 -10.87
CA LEU A 329 16.89 -40.64 -12.16
C LEU A 329 17.30 -39.69 -13.29
N GLY A 330 17.03 -38.39 -13.14
CA GLY A 330 17.45 -37.36 -14.10
C GLY A 330 18.97 -37.25 -14.22
N ARG A 331 19.72 -37.40 -13.12
CA ARG A 331 21.19 -37.40 -13.09
C ARG A 331 21.82 -38.61 -13.77
N HIS A 332 21.13 -39.75 -13.77
CA HIS A 332 21.54 -40.99 -14.45
C HIS A 332 20.98 -41.10 -15.89
N GLY A 333 20.18 -40.12 -16.34
CA GLY A 333 19.67 -40.04 -17.72
C GLY A 333 18.37 -40.81 -17.98
N TYR A 334 17.74 -41.36 -16.94
CA TYR A 334 16.46 -42.07 -17.05
C TYR A 334 15.32 -41.11 -17.40
N LYS A 335 14.39 -41.56 -18.23
CA LYS A 335 13.26 -40.77 -18.75
C LYS A 335 12.05 -40.94 -17.84
N THR A 336 11.44 -39.83 -17.46
CA THR A 336 10.21 -39.78 -16.66
C THR A 336 9.06 -39.20 -17.50
N ARG A 337 7.81 -39.58 -17.19
CA ARG A 337 6.59 -39.13 -17.90
C ARG A 337 5.43 -38.88 -16.96
N TYR A 338 4.58 -37.92 -17.31
CA TYR A 338 3.37 -37.57 -16.57
C TYR A 338 2.11 -37.94 -17.35
N LEU A 339 1.19 -38.65 -16.70
CA LEU A 339 -0.13 -38.98 -17.22
C LEU A 339 -1.18 -38.15 -16.44
N PRO A 340 -1.80 -37.12 -17.04
CA PRO A 340 -2.77 -36.24 -16.37
C PRO A 340 -4.16 -36.89 -16.22
N GLU A 341 -4.22 -38.09 -15.62
CA GLU A 341 -5.45 -38.79 -15.31
C GLU A 341 -5.47 -39.23 -13.84
N TYR A 342 -6.56 -38.93 -13.12
CA TYR A 342 -6.73 -39.29 -11.71
C TYR A 342 -7.07 -40.78 -11.53
N LEU A 343 -6.05 -41.63 -11.66
CA LEU A 343 -6.14 -43.10 -11.66
C LEU A 343 -6.03 -43.75 -10.26
N ALA A 344 -5.87 -42.97 -9.20
CA ALA A 344 -6.02 -43.41 -7.81
C ALA A 344 -6.61 -42.29 -6.95
N GLU A 345 -7.24 -42.66 -5.84
CA GLU A 345 -7.89 -41.75 -4.89
C GLU A 345 -7.68 -42.20 -3.45
N GLY A 346 -7.59 -41.25 -2.53
CA GLY A 346 -7.30 -41.51 -1.12
C GLY A 346 -7.84 -40.46 -0.17
N GLU A 347 -7.30 -40.39 1.04
CA GLU A 347 -7.87 -39.61 2.14
C GLU A 347 -6.94 -38.49 2.61
N ALA A 348 -7.44 -37.25 2.56
CA ALA A 348 -6.74 -36.08 3.06
C ALA A 348 -6.89 -35.96 4.59
N PRO A 349 -5.90 -35.41 5.32
CA PRO A 349 -6.00 -35.27 6.77
C PRO A 349 -7.12 -34.32 7.19
N GLU A 350 -8.08 -34.80 8.00
CA GLU A 350 -9.15 -33.95 8.54
C GLU A 350 -8.65 -33.00 9.64
N GLU A 351 -7.64 -33.41 10.42
CA GLU A 351 -7.03 -32.57 11.45
C GLU A 351 -6.02 -31.56 10.89
N VAL A 352 -6.20 -30.28 11.23
CA VAL A 352 -5.24 -29.21 10.94
C VAL A 352 -3.82 -29.52 11.47
N SER A 353 -3.72 -30.17 12.63
CA SER A 353 -2.45 -30.63 13.22
C SER A 353 -1.62 -31.47 12.24
N ASN A 354 -2.30 -32.33 11.49
CA ASN A 354 -1.73 -33.33 10.60
C ASN A 354 -1.42 -32.74 9.21
N ILE A 355 -2.20 -31.75 8.75
CA ILE A 355 -1.87 -30.90 7.59
C ILE A 355 -0.53 -30.17 7.83
N PHE A 356 -0.37 -29.55 9.01
CA PHE A 356 0.84 -28.80 9.34
C PHE A 356 2.07 -29.71 9.41
N LYS A 357 1.98 -30.90 10.05
CA LYS A 357 3.04 -31.93 10.03
C LYS A 357 3.41 -32.35 8.60
N GLN A 358 2.42 -32.60 7.74
CA GLN A 358 2.65 -33.02 6.35
C GLN A 358 3.38 -31.95 5.53
N ARG A 359 2.90 -30.69 5.59
CA ARG A 359 3.53 -29.53 4.90
C ARG A 359 4.93 -29.23 5.44
N HIS A 360 5.15 -29.39 6.75
CA HIS A 360 6.47 -29.27 7.38
C HIS A 360 7.45 -30.34 6.86
N ARG A 361 7.01 -31.61 6.72
CA ARG A 361 7.84 -32.69 6.15
C ARG A 361 8.27 -32.39 4.71
N TRP A 362 7.33 -31.96 3.86
CA TRP A 362 7.63 -31.65 2.45
C TRP A 362 8.64 -30.51 2.30
N CYS A 363 8.44 -29.41 3.02
CA CYS A 363 9.40 -28.31 3.06
C CYS A 363 10.78 -28.77 3.59
N THR A 364 10.80 -29.45 4.74
CA THR A 364 12.04 -29.99 5.35
C THR A 364 12.82 -30.88 4.38
N GLY A 365 12.16 -31.78 3.66
CA GLY A 365 12.83 -32.70 2.74
C GLY A 365 13.44 -32.02 1.51
N HIS A 366 12.76 -31.03 0.93
CA HIS A 366 13.31 -30.23 -0.17
C HIS A 366 14.53 -29.43 0.30
N LEU A 367 14.47 -28.82 1.48
CA LEU A 367 15.59 -28.05 2.07
C LEU A 367 16.76 -28.96 2.49
N GLN A 368 16.51 -30.19 2.94
CA GLN A 368 17.54 -31.21 3.19
C GLN A 368 18.33 -31.59 1.92
N VAL A 369 17.67 -31.66 0.76
CA VAL A 369 18.37 -31.89 -0.52
C VAL A 369 19.11 -30.62 -0.96
N PHE A 370 18.47 -29.46 -0.89
CA PHE A 370 19.03 -28.18 -1.35
C PHE A 370 20.26 -27.74 -0.56
N PHE A 371 20.24 -27.80 0.77
CA PHE A 371 21.41 -27.50 1.60
C PHE A 371 22.31 -28.72 1.88
N GLY A 372 21.94 -29.90 1.36
CA GLY A 372 22.70 -31.13 1.52
C GLY A 372 23.86 -31.28 0.52
N LYS A 373 24.61 -32.38 0.66
CA LYS A 373 25.73 -32.74 -0.25
C LYS A 373 25.30 -33.02 -1.71
N ARG A 374 23.99 -33.04 -2.00
CA ARG A 374 23.41 -33.25 -3.33
C ARG A 374 22.57 -32.05 -3.81
N ASN A 375 22.96 -30.83 -3.40
CA ASN A 375 22.36 -29.57 -3.85
C ASN A 375 22.21 -29.54 -5.39
N PRO A 376 20.99 -29.43 -5.95
CA PRO A 376 20.77 -29.50 -7.40
C PRO A 376 21.56 -28.46 -8.22
N ILE A 377 21.91 -27.31 -7.65
CA ILE A 377 22.71 -26.26 -8.34
C ILE A 377 24.12 -26.76 -8.65
N PHE A 378 24.72 -27.56 -7.77
CA PHE A 378 26.12 -27.95 -7.83
C PHE A 378 26.35 -29.45 -8.09
N TYR A 379 25.31 -30.29 -8.01
CA TYR A 379 25.48 -31.74 -8.06
C TYR A 379 25.87 -32.25 -9.47
N PRO A 380 27.01 -32.95 -9.63
CA PRO A 380 27.49 -33.36 -10.96
C PRO A 380 26.58 -34.37 -11.66
N GLY A 381 26.42 -34.20 -12.98
CA GLY A 381 25.54 -35.00 -13.84
C GLY A 381 24.23 -34.30 -14.21
N LEU A 382 23.83 -33.26 -13.47
CA LEU A 382 22.62 -32.48 -13.80
C LEU A 382 22.88 -31.42 -14.88
N SER A 383 22.04 -31.44 -15.93
CA SER A 383 21.97 -30.39 -16.96
C SER A 383 21.43 -29.07 -16.40
N LEU A 384 21.78 -27.92 -16.97
CA LEU A 384 21.40 -26.59 -16.44
C LEU A 384 19.89 -26.45 -16.17
N LYS A 385 19.04 -26.96 -17.09
CA LYS A 385 17.57 -26.99 -16.91
C LYS A 385 17.12 -27.79 -15.68
N MET A 386 17.78 -28.92 -15.38
CA MET A 386 17.46 -29.76 -14.22
C MET A 386 17.92 -29.08 -12.93
N ARG A 387 19.09 -28.44 -12.94
CA ARG A 387 19.61 -27.66 -11.79
C ARG A 387 18.62 -26.59 -11.36
N VAL A 388 18.10 -25.81 -12.32
CA VAL A 388 17.06 -24.80 -12.06
C VAL A 388 15.77 -25.47 -11.59
N MET A 389 15.19 -26.37 -12.38
CA MET A 389 13.84 -26.92 -12.13
C MET A 389 13.73 -27.65 -10.79
N TYR A 390 14.73 -28.44 -10.39
CA TYR A 390 14.70 -29.10 -9.07
C TYR A 390 14.91 -28.11 -7.92
N SER A 391 15.71 -27.05 -8.09
CA SER A 391 15.89 -26.02 -7.06
C SER A 391 14.65 -25.14 -6.79
N LEU A 392 13.72 -25.00 -7.74
CA LEU A 392 12.57 -24.09 -7.61
C LEU A 392 11.67 -24.39 -6.40
N GLY A 393 11.41 -25.66 -6.09
CA GLY A 393 10.57 -26.04 -4.95
C GLY A 393 11.16 -25.58 -3.61
N ALA A 394 12.42 -25.89 -3.36
CA ALA A 394 13.15 -25.42 -2.17
C ALA A 394 13.17 -23.88 -2.08
N TYR A 395 13.38 -23.20 -3.20
CA TYR A 395 13.38 -21.74 -3.26
C TYR A 395 12.02 -21.12 -2.93
N SER A 396 10.91 -21.68 -3.46
CA SER A 396 9.56 -21.21 -3.14
C SER A 396 9.21 -21.36 -1.65
N TYR A 397 9.64 -22.44 -0.99
CA TYR A 397 9.46 -22.61 0.46
C TYR A 397 10.25 -21.57 1.27
N MET A 398 11.48 -21.24 0.87
CA MET A 398 12.26 -20.17 1.50
C MET A 398 11.60 -18.80 1.29
N CYS A 399 11.08 -18.53 0.09
CA CYS A 399 10.35 -17.29 -0.20
C CYS A 399 9.11 -17.16 0.72
N ALA A 400 8.28 -18.20 0.81
CA ALA A 400 7.12 -18.20 1.69
C ALA A 400 7.48 -18.13 3.18
N ALA A 401 8.62 -18.67 3.60
CA ALA A 401 9.11 -18.63 4.98
C ALA A 401 9.59 -17.24 5.43
N PHE A 402 10.30 -16.52 4.56
CA PHE A 402 10.97 -15.25 4.92
C PHE A 402 10.25 -14.00 4.41
N LEU A 403 9.74 -14.00 3.17
CA LEU A 403 9.12 -12.81 2.58
C LEU A 403 7.81 -12.46 3.29
N THR A 404 6.95 -13.46 3.51
CA THR A 404 5.61 -13.27 4.10
C THR A 404 5.63 -12.50 5.43
N PRO A 405 6.37 -12.89 6.49
CA PRO A 405 6.39 -12.12 7.74
C PRO A 405 7.01 -10.73 7.58
N LEU A 406 8.01 -10.55 6.70
CA LEU A 406 8.66 -9.26 6.51
C LEU A 406 7.74 -8.26 5.76
N PHE A 407 7.02 -8.71 4.73
CA PHE A 407 6.00 -7.90 4.06
C PHE A 407 4.77 -7.61 4.95
N LEU A 408 4.46 -8.47 5.93
CA LEU A 408 3.43 -8.18 6.95
C LEU A 408 3.90 -7.17 8.01
N LEU A 409 5.20 -7.08 8.29
CA LEU A 409 5.78 -6.08 9.18
C LEU A 409 5.87 -4.68 8.55
N ALA A 410 6.03 -4.59 7.23
CA ALA A 410 6.14 -3.31 6.51
C ALA A 410 5.01 -2.29 6.79
N PRO A 411 3.70 -2.63 6.65
CA PRO A 411 2.62 -1.68 6.95
C PRO A 411 2.56 -1.32 8.44
N ILE A 412 2.98 -2.21 9.34
CA ILE A 412 3.03 -1.92 10.79
C ILE A 412 4.11 -0.86 11.06
N LEU A 413 5.31 -1.03 10.51
CA LEU A 413 6.41 -0.06 10.64
C LEU A 413 6.08 1.29 9.99
N ALA A 414 5.39 1.28 8.84
CA ALA A 414 4.91 2.47 8.17
C ALA A 414 3.85 3.24 8.97
N ILE A 415 2.81 2.57 9.47
CA ILE A 415 1.65 3.21 10.13
C ILE A 415 1.97 3.64 11.56
N TRP A 416 2.67 2.81 12.34
CA TRP A 416 2.87 3.07 13.78
C TRP A 416 4.13 3.89 14.08
N PHE A 417 5.11 3.94 13.17
CA PHE A 417 6.40 4.58 13.41
C PHE A 417 6.85 5.52 12.28
N GLY A 418 6.11 5.62 11.17
CA GLY A 418 6.52 6.42 10.01
C GLY A 418 7.78 5.88 9.29
N ILE A 419 8.10 4.60 9.44
CA ILE A 419 9.32 4.00 8.89
C ILE A 419 9.00 3.32 7.56
N PHE A 420 9.37 3.98 6.46
CA PHE A 420 9.13 3.53 5.09
C PHE A 420 10.37 2.87 4.47
N PRO A 421 10.23 1.74 3.75
CA PRO A 421 11.33 1.12 3.01
C PRO A 421 11.53 1.69 1.59
N ILE A 422 10.69 2.66 1.19
CA ILE A 422 10.54 3.18 -0.17
C ILE A 422 10.19 4.67 -0.06
N ASP A 423 10.85 5.54 -0.83
CA ASP A 423 10.34 6.90 -1.05
C ASP A 423 9.18 6.89 -2.08
N LEU A 424 8.06 7.54 -1.72
CA LEU A 424 6.81 7.48 -2.48
C LEU A 424 6.65 8.68 -3.44
N ASN A 425 7.60 8.85 -4.35
CA ASN A 425 7.54 9.86 -5.41
C ASN A 425 6.66 9.44 -6.62
N ARG A 426 6.46 10.39 -7.53
CA ARG A 426 5.58 10.28 -8.73
C ARG A 426 5.87 9.09 -9.66
N HIS A 427 7.08 8.52 -9.65
CA HIS A 427 7.45 7.43 -10.56
C HIS A 427 7.03 6.06 -10.00
N TYR A 428 6.99 5.91 -8.67
CA TYR A 428 6.72 4.63 -8.00
C TYR A 428 5.33 4.05 -8.29
N PRO A 429 4.20 4.79 -8.22
CA PRO A 429 2.86 4.21 -8.38
C PRO A 429 2.65 3.52 -9.73
N LEU A 430 3.10 4.14 -10.83
CA LEU A 430 2.97 3.57 -12.17
C LEU A 430 3.84 2.31 -12.32
N ALA A 431 5.09 2.37 -11.86
CA ALA A 431 6.03 1.25 -11.91
C ALA A 431 5.54 0.06 -11.07
N PHE A 432 5.10 0.31 -9.84
CA PHE A 432 4.54 -0.71 -8.94
C PHE A 432 3.25 -1.30 -9.50
N THR A 433 2.34 -0.49 -10.04
CA THR A 433 1.08 -0.98 -10.64
C THR A 433 1.34 -1.90 -11.83
N ILE A 434 2.29 -1.55 -12.71
CA ILE A 434 2.65 -2.38 -13.86
C ILE A 434 3.30 -3.70 -13.40
N TYR A 435 4.27 -3.64 -12.49
CA TYR A 435 4.96 -4.83 -11.96
C TYR A 435 4.04 -5.74 -11.14
N TYR A 436 3.23 -5.19 -10.23
CA TYR A 436 2.31 -5.97 -9.41
C TYR A 436 1.15 -6.52 -10.24
N GLY A 437 0.62 -5.75 -11.20
CA GLY A 437 -0.37 -6.22 -12.16
C GLY A 437 0.15 -7.39 -13.01
N MET A 438 1.38 -7.31 -13.51
CA MET A 438 2.02 -8.41 -14.23
C MET A 438 2.38 -9.59 -13.31
N THR A 439 2.70 -9.34 -12.04
CA THR A 439 2.88 -10.39 -11.02
C THR A 439 1.59 -11.18 -10.83
N LEU A 440 0.47 -10.49 -10.59
CA LEU A 440 -0.85 -11.11 -10.47
C LEU A 440 -1.25 -11.85 -11.74
N PHE A 441 -1.08 -11.25 -12.93
CA PHE A 441 -1.39 -11.89 -14.21
C PHE A 441 -0.56 -13.16 -14.46
N THR A 442 0.70 -13.17 -14.00
CA THR A 442 1.58 -14.34 -14.08
C THR A 442 1.13 -15.42 -13.10
N VAL A 443 0.98 -15.09 -11.80
CA VAL A 443 0.55 -16.02 -10.74
C VAL A 443 -0.81 -16.65 -11.05
N TYR A 444 -1.79 -15.82 -11.40
CA TYR A 444 -3.15 -16.23 -11.72
C TYR A 444 -3.36 -16.65 -13.19
N TYR A 445 -2.27 -16.83 -13.96
CA TYR A 445 -2.36 -17.36 -15.32
C TYR A 445 -3.05 -18.73 -15.32
N SER A 446 -4.23 -18.79 -15.93
CA SER A 446 -5.04 -19.99 -15.96
C SER A 446 -5.90 -20.04 -17.22
N ARG A 447 -6.28 -21.26 -17.62
CA ARG A 447 -7.07 -21.54 -18.82
C ARG A 447 -8.57 -21.63 -18.55
N THR A 448 -8.99 -21.72 -17.28
CA THR A 448 -10.40 -21.85 -16.88
C THR A 448 -10.68 -21.14 -15.57
N LEU A 449 -11.86 -20.51 -15.44
CA LEU A 449 -12.30 -19.81 -14.22
C LEU A 449 -12.25 -20.71 -12.96
N LYS A 450 -12.46 -22.02 -13.12
CA LYS A 450 -12.28 -23.02 -12.05
C LYS A 450 -10.89 -22.89 -11.40
N HIS A 451 -9.83 -22.72 -12.18
CA HIS A 451 -8.45 -22.70 -11.66
C HIS A 451 -8.10 -21.44 -10.88
N LEU A 452 -8.72 -20.29 -11.16
CA LEU A 452 -8.52 -19.08 -10.38
C LEU A 452 -8.87 -19.27 -8.90
N ILE A 453 -9.92 -20.06 -8.63
CA ILE A 453 -10.37 -20.41 -7.27
C ILE A 453 -9.30 -21.27 -6.55
N PHE A 454 -8.70 -22.25 -7.24
CA PHE A 454 -7.65 -23.11 -6.66
C PHE A 454 -6.31 -22.40 -6.49
N LEU A 455 -5.95 -21.49 -7.41
CA LEU A 455 -4.81 -20.61 -7.25
C LEU A 455 -5.01 -19.68 -6.04
N TRP A 456 -6.22 -19.16 -5.84
CA TRP A 456 -6.56 -18.39 -4.64
C TRP A 456 -6.48 -19.23 -3.35
N PHE A 457 -7.02 -20.45 -3.32
CA PHE A 457 -6.84 -21.36 -2.18
C PHE A 457 -5.35 -21.70 -1.93
N ALA A 458 -4.55 -21.92 -2.96
CA ALA A 458 -3.13 -22.19 -2.84
C ALA A 458 -2.34 -20.98 -2.26
N SER A 459 -2.66 -19.76 -2.69
CA SER A 459 -2.09 -18.53 -2.11
C SER A 459 -2.45 -18.38 -0.63
N ASN A 460 -3.71 -18.63 -0.25
CA ASN A 460 -4.16 -18.57 1.14
C ASN A 460 -3.53 -19.66 2.01
N ALA A 461 -3.45 -20.90 1.52
CA ALA A 461 -2.77 -21.98 2.22
C ALA A 461 -1.29 -21.63 2.50
N ASN A 462 -0.58 -21.02 1.54
CA ASN A 462 0.79 -20.55 1.75
C ASN A 462 0.89 -19.36 2.71
N LEU A 463 -0.07 -18.43 2.69
CA LEU A 463 -0.17 -17.32 3.65
C LEU A 463 -0.42 -17.83 5.08
N VAL A 464 -1.13 -18.95 5.27
CA VAL A 464 -1.32 -19.57 6.59
C VAL A 464 -0.10 -20.42 7.01
N LEU A 465 0.55 -21.10 6.07
CA LEU A 465 1.64 -22.05 6.33
C LEU A 465 3.04 -21.41 6.42
N TRP A 466 3.19 -20.09 6.30
CA TRP A 466 4.48 -19.40 6.35
C TRP A 466 5.32 -19.80 7.58
N TYR A 467 4.69 -19.87 8.76
CA TYR A 467 5.32 -20.25 10.03
C TYR A 467 5.80 -21.71 10.01
N THR A 468 5.03 -22.60 9.39
CA THR A 468 5.37 -24.02 9.19
C THR A 468 6.63 -24.17 8.34
N TYR A 469 6.74 -23.36 7.28
CA TYR A 469 7.90 -23.31 6.40
C TYR A 469 9.12 -22.62 7.06
N ALA A 470 8.92 -21.57 7.85
CA ALA A 470 9.96 -20.93 8.64
C ALA A 470 10.55 -21.90 9.70
N ASN A 471 9.71 -22.63 10.43
CA ASN A 471 10.13 -23.66 11.37
C ASN A 471 10.88 -24.82 10.69
N ALA A 472 10.47 -25.24 9.50
CA ALA A 472 11.20 -26.24 8.72
C ALA A 472 12.58 -25.72 8.31
N THR A 473 12.64 -24.49 7.80
CA THR A 473 13.89 -23.83 7.36
C THR A 473 14.86 -23.65 8.53
N LEU A 474 14.39 -23.15 9.68
CA LEU A 474 15.19 -23.01 10.90
C LEU A 474 15.67 -24.37 11.42
N SER A 475 14.83 -25.42 11.37
CA SER A 475 15.20 -26.77 11.82
C SER A 475 16.32 -27.38 10.97
N VAL A 476 16.28 -27.18 9.65
CA VAL A 476 17.36 -27.59 8.74
C VAL A 476 18.62 -26.75 8.99
N PHE A 477 18.51 -25.43 9.09
CA PHE A 477 19.64 -24.53 9.32
C PHE A 477 20.36 -24.82 10.65
N MET A 478 19.63 -25.06 11.73
CA MET A 478 20.18 -25.43 13.04
C MET A 478 20.80 -26.84 13.05
N SER A 479 20.34 -27.75 12.18
CA SER A 479 20.99 -29.05 11.98
C SER A 479 22.34 -28.89 11.25
N LEU A 480 22.41 -28.01 10.25
CA LEU A 480 23.65 -27.67 9.52
C LEU A 480 24.67 -26.97 10.42
N LEU A 481 24.28 -25.90 11.12
CA LEU A 481 25.15 -25.15 12.05
C LEU A 481 25.71 -26.03 13.18
N SER A 482 24.97 -27.05 13.62
CA SER A 482 25.43 -27.99 14.64
C SER A 482 26.26 -29.15 14.08
N CYS A 483 26.68 -29.10 12.80
CA CYS A 483 27.37 -30.17 12.08
C CYS A 483 26.65 -31.53 12.18
N GLY A 484 25.30 -31.52 12.14
CA GLY A 484 24.45 -32.68 12.29
C GLY A 484 24.25 -33.18 13.74
N ARG A 485 24.82 -32.51 14.76
CA ARG A 485 24.64 -32.92 16.17
C ARG A 485 23.20 -32.75 16.65
N LYS A 486 22.48 -31.70 16.20
CA LYS A 486 21.01 -31.62 16.36
C LYS A 486 20.34 -32.43 15.26
N LYS A 487 19.88 -33.63 15.59
CA LYS A 487 19.01 -34.45 14.73
C LYS A 487 17.63 -33.79 14.63
N ILE A 488 17.12 -33.67 13.40
CA ILE A 488 15.73 -33.30 13.14
C ILE A 488 14.83 -34.43 13.70
N LYS A 489 13.73 -34.07 14.37
CA LYS A 489 12.74 -35.04 14.84
C LYS A 489 11.78 -35.40 13.69
N PHE A 490 11.42 -36.68 13.60
CA PHE A 490 10.39 -37.17 12.69
C PHE A 490 9.17 -37.59 13.50
N GLU A 491 8.02 -36.97 13.22
CA GLU A 491 6.72 -37.35 13.77
C GLU A 491 5.85 -37.88 12.62
N VAL A 492 5.07 -38.92 12.93
CA VAL A 492 4.13 -39.52 11.97
C VAL A 492 2.82 -38.75 12.01
N THR A 493 2.26 -38.51 10.83
CA THR A 493 0.88 -38.03 10.67
C THR A 493 -0.06 -39.18 11.04
N ASP A 494 -0.86 -39.02 12.08
CA ASP A 494 -1.87 -40.01 12.44
C ASP A 494 -3.10 -39.82 11.53
N LYS A 495 -3.61 -40.92 10.94
CA LYS A 495 -4.84 -40.96 10.16
C LYS A 495 -5.82 -41.89 10.89
N THR A 496 -6.93 -41.35 11.36
CA THR A 496 -7.97 -42.11 12.07
C THR A 496 -9.03 -42.60 11.10
N GLY A 497 -9.27 -43.92 11.03
CA GLY A 497 -10.41 -44.45 10.28
C GLY A 497 -11.77 -44.00 10.87
N PRO A 498 -12.91 -44.27 10.18
CA PRO A 498 -14.21 -43.67 10.49
C PRO A 498 -14.86 -43.99 11.86
N SER A 499 -14.20 -44.73 12.77
CA SER A 499 -14.82 -45.34 13.96
C SER A 499 -13.96 -45.33 15.24
N ALA A 500 -13.49 -44.16 15.69
CA ALA A 500 -12.63 -44.05 16.88
C ALA A 500 -13.07 -43.01 17.96
N ARG A 501 -14.37 -42.77 18.17
CA ARG A 501 -14.83 -41.92 19.29
C ARG A 501 -14.66 -42.58 20.66
N LYS A 502 -13.49 -42.40 21.29
CA LYS A 502 -13.31 -42.56 22.75
C LYS A 502 -12.88 -41.22 23.35
N GLY A 503 -13.66 -40.72 24.31
CA GLY A 503 -13.37 -39.47 25.00
C GLY A 503 -12.14 -39.59 25.89
N MET A 504 -11.27 -38.58 25.88
CA MET A 504 -10.09 -38.52 26.74
C MET A 504 -10.18 -37.28 27.63
N THR A 505 -10.07 -37.48 28.94
CA THR A 505 -10.03 -36.41 29.95
C THR A 505 -8.65 -35.76 29.95
N SER A 506 -8.61 -34.43 29.80
CA SER A 506 -7.36 -33.69 29.64
C SER A 506 -6.80 -33.18 30.98
N SER A 507 -5.60 -33.62 31.34
CA SER A 507 -4.78 -32.98 32.38
C SER A 507 -3.34 -32.78 31.89
N MET A 508 -3.05 -31.58 31.38
CA MET A 508 -1.69 -31.08 31.15
C MET A 508 -1.55 -29.67 31.74
N SER A 509 -0.38 -29.38 32.31
CA SER A 509 -0.13 -28.18 33.09
C SER A 509 0.21 -26.95 32.23
N THR A 510 -0.19 -25.78 32.73
CA THR A 510 -0.15 -24.48 32.02
C THR A 510 1.21 -23.76 32.08
N SER A 511 2.30 -24.44 32.44
CA SER A 511 3.58 -23.83 32.85
C SER A 511 4.52 -23.40 31.71
N SER A 512 4.05 -23.29 30.46
CA SER A 512 4.89 -22.97 29.29
C SER A 512 4.42 -21.73 28.49
N LEU A 513 3.38 -21.02 28.92
CA LEU A 513 2.75 -19.93 28.16
C LEU A 513 3.08 -18.50 28.66
N THR A 514 3.66 -18.36 29.86
CA THR A 514 3.81 -17.07 30.54
C THR A 514 5.06 -16.25 30.20
N SER A 515 5.98 -16.76 29.37
CA SER A 515 7.25 -16.08 29.05
C SER A 515 7.18 -15.10 27.87
N MET A 516 6.05 -15.01 27.16
CA MET A 516 5.95 -14.30 25.88
C MET A 516 5.40 -12.85 25.95
N VAL A 517 5.07 -12.34 27.14
CA VAL A 517 4.30 -11.08 27.30
C VAL A 517 5.08 -9.97 28.04
N SER A 518 6.20 -10.28 28.70
CA SER A 518 6.85 -9.41 29.70
C SER A 518 8.19 -8.79 29.27
N SER A 519 8.36 -8.43 28.01
CA SER A 519 9.57 -7.73 27.51
C SER A 519 9.25 -6.71 26.41
N GLY A 520 8.45 -5.68 26.74
CA GLY A 520 7.93 -4.73 25.75
C GLY A 520 7.46 -3.36 26.27
N SER A 521 7.88 -2.91 27.46
CA SER A 521 7.63 -1.53 27.95
C SER A 521 8.87 -0.95 28.61
N LEU A 522 9.09 0.35 28.42
CA LEU A 522 10.27 1.10 28.86
C LEU A 522 10.20 1.54 30.33
N ALA A 523 11.35 1.96 30.87
CA ALA A 523 11.50 2.32 32.27
C ALA A 523 11.01 3.74 32.60
N GLY A 524 10.39 3.87 33.77
CA GLY A 524 10.53 5.04 34.63
C GLY A 524 9.70 6.29 34.31
N LEU A 525 8.60 6.47 35.04
CA LEU A 525 8.37 7.72 35.76
C LEU A 525 7.64 7.39 37.08
N SER A 526 7.98 8.11 38.15
CA SER A 526 7.45 7.90 39.50
C SER A 526 6.42 8.97 39.83
N TYR A 527 5.30 8.59 40.47
CA TYR A 527 4.61 9.47 41.41
C TYR A 527 3.91 8.66 42.50
N ASN A 528 3.73 9.27 43.68
CA ASN A 528 3.42 8.58 44.93
C ASN A 528 1.93 8.26 45.12
N ASN A 529 1.64 7.23 45.93
CA ASN A 529 0.34 7.02 46.56
C ASN A 529 0.54 6.59 48.04
N PRO A 530 0.07 7.36 49.04
CA PRO A 530 0.18 7.00 50.44
C PRO A 530 -1.07 6.29 51.01
N ASP A 531 -0.79 5.32 51.90
CA ASP A 531 -1.56 4.92 53.09
C ASP A 531 -2.97 4.30 53.06
N SER A 532 -3.11 3.30 53.95
CA SER A 532 -4.29 2.92 54.76
C SER A 532 -5.54 2.25 54.15
N ASP A 533 -5.57 0.92 54.27
CA ASP A 533 -6.71 0.12 54.79
C ASP A 533 -7.03 0.56 56.25
N PRO A 534 -8.17 0.25 56.93
CA PRO A 534 -9.20 -0.74 56.57
C PRO A 534 -10.70 -0.50 56.99
N VAL A 535 -11.56 -1.47 56.63
CA VAL A 535 -12.64 -2.08 57.48
C VAL A 535 -14.09 -1.48 57.59
N ARG A 536 -15.06 -2.33 57.17
CA ARG A 536 -16.44 -2.60 57.69
C ARG A 536 -17.66 -1.66 57.49
N ARG A 537 -18.71 -2.27 56.87
CA ARG A 537 -20.07 -2.64 57.40
C ARG A 537 -21.35 -1.97 56.84
N HIS A 538 -22.30 -2.85 56.46
CA HIS A 538 -23.79 -2.75 56.42
C HIS A 538 -24.43 -1.69 55.48
N ALA A 539 -25.25 -2.05 54.46
CA ALA A 539 -26.61 -2.66 54.44
C ALA A 539 -27.72 -1.57 54.37
N SER A 540 -28.92 -1.76 53.78
CA SER A 540 -29.62 -2.97 53.27
C SER A 540 -30.45 -2.64 52.00
N SER A 541 -30.96 -3.59 51.21
CA SER A 541 -32.32 -4.18 51.35
C SER A 541 -32.70 -5.00 50.09
N CYS A 542 -33.86 -5.67 49.96
CA CYS A 542 -34.45 -6.73 50.80
C CYS A 542 -35.62 -7.46 50.05
N GLY A 543 -35.87 -8.74 50.35
CA GLY A 543 -37.06 -9.52 49.95
C GLY A 543 -36.94 -10.35 48.66
N SER A 544 -37.47 -11.57 48.54
CA SER A 544 -38.11 -12.50 49.51
C SER A 544 -38.03 -13.93 48.93
N LEU A 545 -37.56 -14.97 49.64
CA LEU A 545 -38.33 -15.93 50.48
C LEU A 545 -39.52 -16.60 49.74
N ALA A 546 -39.75 -17.93 49.79
CA ALA A 546 -39.11 -19.06 50.52
C ALA A 546 -39.19 -20.36 49.65
N ASP A 547 -38.87 -21.62 50.04
CA ASP A 547 -38.74 -22.30 51.34
C ASP A 547 -37.69 -23.44 51.35
N MET A 548 -37.42 -24.00 52.54
CA MET A 548 -36.53 -25.14 52.85
C MET A 548 -37.37 -26.34 53.41
N PRO A 549 -36.83 -27.47 53.97
CA PRO A 549 -35.46 -27.88 54.32
C PRO A 549 -35.08 -29.26 53.67
N ASP A 550 -34.16 -30.16 54.12
CA ASP A 550 -33.26 -30.24 55.29
C ASP A 550 -31.97 -31.07 54.98
N THR A 551 -31.44 -31.77 56.00
CA THR A 551 -30.15 -32.46 56.16
C THR A 551 -30.37 -33.72 57.06
N PRO A 552 -29.36 -34.47 57.59
CA PRO A 552 -27.90 -34.55 57.34
C PRO A 552 -27.52 -35.94 56.74
N THR A 553 -26.48 -36.77 57.03
CA THR A 553 -25.41 -36.83 58.06
C THR A 553 -24.19 -37.67 57.61
N ASN A 554 -23.10 -37.57 58.38
CA ASN A 554 -21.84 -38.34 58.36
C ASN A 554 -21.95 -39.88 58.44
N GLY A 555 -20.89 -40.63 58.08
CA GLY A 555 -20.65 -41.99 58.61
C GLY A 555 -19.61 -42.88 57.88
N ALA A 556 -18.38 -42.98 58.40
CA ALA A 556 -17.21 -43.62 57.77
C ALA A 556 -17.09 -45.17 57.83
N ASN A 557 -16.19 -45.71 56.98
CA ASN A 557 -15.38 -46.95 57.12
C ASN A 557 -15.97 -48.37 56.87
N GLY A 558 -15.08 -49.31 56.48
CA GLY A 558 -15.32 -50.76 56.24
C GLY A 558 -15.66 -51.07 54.76
N ARG A 559 -14.81 -51.65 53.89
CA ARG A 559 -14.10 -52.95 53.93
C ARG A 559 -14.99 -54.13 54.34
N GLU A 560 -15.44 -54.94 53.36
CA GLU A 560 -14.92 -56.30 53.14
C GLU A 560 -15.45 -56.95 51.83
N SER A 561 -14.97 -58.14 51.51
CA SER A 561 -15.34 -59.02 50.37
C SER A 561 -15.06 -60.46 50.83
N PRO A 562 -15.80 -61.53 50.43
CA PRO A 562 -15.71 -62.04 49.04
C PRO A 562 -16.89 -62.90 48.47
N ALA A 563 -16.89 -63.10 47.14
CA ALA A 563 -17.34 -64.31 46.39
C ALA A 563 -18.79 -64.88 46.61
N PHE A 564 -19.31 -65.91 45.90
CA PHE A 564 -18.79 -66.88 44.91
C PHE A 564 -19.95 -67.38 43.98
N ALA A 565 -19.64 -67.79 42.74
CA ALA A 565 -20.44 -68.68 41.85
C ALA A 565 -21.83 -68.17 41.35
N ASP A 566 -22.48 -68.73 40.31
CA ASP A 566 -22.21 -69.96 39.52
C ASP A 566 -22.63 -69.84 38.01
N GLU A 567 -22.28 -70.84 37.19
CA GLU A 567 -22.52 -70.98 35.72
C GLU A 567 -23.71 -71.96 35.43
N PRO A 568 -23.94 -72.66 34.27
CA PRO A 568 -23.45 -72.60 32.87
C PRO A 568 -24.51 -72.77 31.71
N LYS A 569 -24.02 -72.88 30.45
CA LYS A 569 -24.62 -73.47 29.19
C LYS A 569 -25.33 -72.48 28.22
N ARG A 570 -25.01 -72.35 26.91
CA ARG A 570 -24.84 -73.28 25.74
C ARG A 570 -26.20 -73.67 25.08
N LEU A 571 -26.43 -73.79 23.74
CA LEU A 571 -25.54 -74.00 22.57
C LEU A 571 -26.20 -73.73 21.15
N HIS A 572 -25.40 -73.36 20.13
CA HIS A 572 -25.42 -73.71 18.66
C HIS A 572 -26.50 -73.38 17.56
N ILE A 573 -26.00 -72.76 16.46
CA ILE A 573 -26.00 -73.15 14.99
C ILE A 573 -27.29 -73.27 14.15
N SER A 574 -27.34 -72.53 13.00
CA SER A 574 -27.44 -73.07 11.59
C SER A 574 -27.59 -71.96 10.51
N ILE A 575 -27.39 -72.30 9.21
CA ILE A 575 -27.46 -71.41 8.01
C ILE A 575 -28.10 -72.21 6.84
N PRO A 576 -29.03 -71.63 6.04
CA PRO A 576 -28.94 -71.82 4.57
C PRO A 576 -29.45 -70.66 3.67
N VAL A 577 -28.67 -70.37 2.61
CA VAL A 577 -28.98 -70.14 1.16
C VAL A 577 -30.38 -69.63 0.69
N HIS A 578 -30.37 -68.69 -0.27
CA HIS A 578 -31.49 -68.34 -1.18
C HIS A 578 -31.04 -68.22 -2.67
N PRO A 579 -31.90 -68.57 -3.67
CA PRO A 579 -31.62 -68.34 -5.10
C PRO A 579 -32.68 -67.52 -5.91
N ILE A 580 -32.20 -66.57 -6.72
CA ILE A 580 -32.52 -66.28 -8.15
C ILE A 580 -34.01 -66.21 -8.65
N ASP A 581 -34.49 -64.97 -8.93
CA ASP A 581 -35.31 -64.46 -10.10
C ASP A 581 -36.66 -65.09 -10.55
N PRO A 582 -37.46 -64.48 -11.48
CA PRO A 582 -37.64 -63.07 -11.92
C PRO A 582 -39.14 -62.62 -12.14
N LEU A 583 -39.38 -61.50 -12.86
CA LEU A 583 -40.63 -61.09 -13.62
C LEU A 583 -41.88 -60.63 -12.82
N ASP A 584 -42.83 -59.77 -13.29
CA ASP A 584 -42.99 -58.89 -14.48
C ASP A 584 -43.94 -57.66 -14.19
N GLU A 585 -44.23 -56.82 -15.19
CA GLU A 585 -45.06 -55.59 -15.17
C GLU A 585 -46.58 -55.73 -14.84
N THR A 586 -47.25 -54.64 -14.39
CA THR A 586 -48.29 -53.92 -15.19
C THR A 586 -49.07 -52.77 -14.46
N LYS A 587 -49.37 -51.70 -15.24
CA LYS A 587 -50.56 -50.80 -15.22
C LYS A 587 -50.84 -49.82 -14.03
N LYS A 588 -51.32 -48.62 -14.44
CA LYS A 588 -51.83 -47.45 -13.68
C LYS A 588 -53.38 -47.36 -13.83
N PRO A 589 -54.10 -46.31 -13.36
CA PRO A 589 -54.08 -45.53 -12.10
C PRO A 589 -55.50 -45.44 -11.43
N LEU A 590 -55.66 -44.73 -10.30
CA LEU A 590 -56.77 -43.76 -10.04
C LEU A 590 -56.57 -42.96 -8.72
N LEU A 591 -57.45 -41.97 -8.48
CA LEU A 591 -57.44 -40.93 -7.42
C LEU A 591 -58.51 -41.21 -6.32
N PRO A 592 -58.70 -40.40 -5.25
CA PRO A 592 -57.87 -39.33 -4.64
C PRO A 592 -57.59 -39.55 -3.11
N VAL A 593 -56.70 -38.76 -2.49
CA VAL A 593 -56.58 -38.67 -1.00
C VAL A 593 -56.24 -37.24 -0.55
N SER A 594 -56.85 -36.78 0.54
CA SER A 594 -56.61 -35.47 1.18
C SER A 594 -55.68 -35.54 2.40
N GLU A 595 -55.16 -34.39 2.80
CA GLU A 595 -54.13 -34.15 3.83
C GLU A 595 -54.18 -35.00 5.12
N THR A 596 -53.01 -35.42 5.60
CA THR A 596 -52.57 -35.19 7.00
C THR A 596 -51.04 -35.34 7.16
N ARG A 597 -50.48 -34.81 8.25
CA ARG A 597 -49.02 -34.72 8.50
C ARG A 597 -48.40 -36.07 8.87
N ALA A 598 -47.25 -36.39 8.26
CA ALA A 598 -46.34 -37.45 8.73
C ALA A 598 -45.33 -36.91 9.76
N SER A 599 -44.93 -37.75 10.72
CA SER A 599 -43.98 -37.43 11.80
C SER A 599 -42.62 -38.15 11.65
N ALA A 600 -41.62 -37.70 12.42
CA ALA A 600 -40.20 -37.85 12.07
C ALA A 600 -39.53 -39.21 12.38
N PRO A 601 -38.51 -39.60 11.59
CA PRO A 601 -37.52 -40.63 11.94
C PRO A 601 -36.50 -40.11 13.01
N PRO A 602 -35.57 -40.93 13.53
CA PRO A 602 -35.22 -40.89 14.96
C PRO A 602 -34.28 -39.76 15.43
N ARG A 603 -34.35 -39.50 16.74
CA ARG A 603 -33.60 -38.46 17.45
C ARG A 603 -32.09 -38.69 17.40
N ARG A 604 -31.33 -37.67 16.98
CA ARG A 604 -29.91 -37.52 17.34
C ARG A 604 -29.80 -37.24 18.85
N SER A 605 -28.86 -37.90 19.53
CA SER A 605 -28.50 -37.57 20.92
C SER A 605 -27.86 -36.18 21.01
N GLY A 606 -28.05 -35.51 22.15
CA GLY A 606 -27.77 -34.08 22.33
C GLY A 606 -26.29 -33.67 22.31
N CYS A 607 -26.06 -32.36 22.17
CA CYS A 607 -24.73 -31.76 22.03
C CYS A 607 -23.94 -31.73 23.34
N THR A 608 -22.72 -32.29 23.33
CA THR A 608 -21.64 -31.99 24.28
C THR A 608 -20.29 -31.73 23.59
N GLY A 609 -20.29 -31.38 22.30
CA GLY A 609 -19.07 -31.15 21.50
C GLY A 609 -18.64 -29.69 21.32
N CYS A 610 -19.56 -28.73 21.41
CA CYS A 610 -19.29 -27.34 20.96
C CYS A 610 -18.23 -26.61 21.80
N VAL A 611 -18.10 -26.88 23.09
CA VAL A 611 -17.25 -26.08 24.00
C VAL A 611 -15.76 -26.36 23.77
N CYS A 612 -15.34 -27.62 23.61
CA CYS A 612 -13.96 -27.94 23.23
C CYS A 612 -13.64 -27.47 21.82
N SER A 613 -14.58 -27.65 20.87
CA SER A 613 -14.44 -27.15 19.50
C SER A 613 -14.22 -25.64 19.44
N ILE A 614 -14.91 -24.85 20.28
CA ILE A 614 -14.71 -23.39 20.36
C ILE A 614 -13.32 -23.05 20.93
N TYR A 615 -12.83 -23.77 21.94
CA TYR A 615 -11.52 -23.47 22.54
C TYR A 615 -10.36 -23.82 21.59
N GLU A 616 -10.44 -24.93 20.86
CA GLU A 616 -9.46 -25.27 19.81
C GLU A 616 -9.61 -24.37 18.58
N PHE A 617 -10.82 -23.99 18.19
CA PHE A 617 -11.07 -22.98 17.16
C PHE A 617 -10.41 -21.64 17.53
N PHE A 618 -10.54 -21.14 18.76
CA PHE A 618 -9.81 -19.94 19.19
C PHE A 618 -8.30 -20.15 19.19
N ARG A 619 -7.80 -21.27 19.74
CA ARG A 619 -6.37 -21.62 19.73
C ARG A 619 -5.76 -21.55 18.33
N ASP A 620 -6.46 -22.11 17.34
CA ASP A 620 -5.91 -22.33 16.00
C ASP A 620 -6.30 -21.21 15.01
N THR A 621 -7.30 -20.38 15.33
CA THR A 621 -7.60 -19.14 14.57
C THR A 621 -6.86 -17.91 15.08
N TRP A 622 -6.08 -17.96 16.19
CA TRP A 622 -5.33 -16.80 16.69
C TRP A 622 -4.50 -16.10 15.61
N VAL A 623 -3.86 -16.82 14.68
CA VAL A 623 -3.10 -16.18 13.58
C VAL A 623 -4.02 -15.41 12.63
N ALA A 624 -5.21 -15.93 12.30
CA ALA A 624 -6.19 -15.24 11.47
C ALA A 624 -6.86 -14.06 12.20
N LEU A 625 -7.16 -14.22 13.50
CA LEU A 625 -7.72 -13.17 14.35
C LEU A 625 -6.71 -12.06 14.65
N ILE A 626 -5.43 -12.38 14.85
CA ILE A 626 -4.35 -11.39 14.98
C ILE A 626 -4.10 -10.70 13.65
N THR A 627 -4.08 -11.43 12.52
CA THR A 627 -3.96 -10.80 11.18
C THR A 627 -5.14 -9.87 10.91
N LEU A 628 -6.36 -10.28 11.26
CA LEU A 628 -7.55 -9.45 11.13
C LEU A 628 -7.52 -8.26 12.10
N ALA A 629 -7.11 -8.43 13.35
CA ALA A 629 -7.00 -7.35 14.34
C ALA A 629 -5.87 -6.36 14.00
N LEU A 630 -4.77 -6.82 13.40
CA LEU A 630 -3.72 -5.96 12.86
C LEU A 630 -4.20 -5.22 11.60
N CYS A 631 -4.97 -5.87 10.71
CA CYS A 631 -5.56 -5.20 9.54
C CYS A 631 -6.62 -4.18 9.94
N VAL A 632 -7.60 -4.56 10.76
CA VAL A 632 -8.67 -3.68 11.27
C VAL A 632 -8.07 -2.59 12.17
N GLY A 633 -7.08 -2.91 13.01
CA GLY A 633 -6.35 -1.95 13.82
C GLY A 633 -5.54 -0.95 12.97
N SER A 634 -4.95 -1.39 11.86
CA SER A 634 -4.25 -0.51 10.91
C SER A 634 -5.23 0.38 10.13
N ILE A 635 -6.39 -0.15 9.73
CA ILE A 635 -7.48 0.60 9.10
C ILE A 635 -8.04 1.63 10.10
N TYR A 636 -8.31 1.23 11.34
CA TYR A 636 -8.88 2.10 12.36
C TYR A 636 -7.87 3.17 12.84
N ALA A 637 -6.60 2.81 13.07
CA ALA A 637 -5.54 3.78 13.35
C ALA A 637 -5.36 4.76 12.18
N GLY A 638 -5.44 4.28 10.93
CA GLY A 638 -5.49 5.12 9.75
C GLY A 638 -6.63 6.14 9.81
N ILE A 639 -7.86 5.68 10.04
CA ILE A 639 -9.05 6.55 10.13
C ILE A 639 -8.93 7.54 11.31
N TRP A 640 -8.46 7.09 12.48
CA TRP A 640 -8.44 7.89 13.72
C TRP A 640 -7.27 8.88 13.79
N LEU A 641 -6.15 8.59 13.13
CA LEU A 641 -5.03 9.54 12.90
C LEU A 641 -5.23 10.36 11.59
N GLY A 642 -6.40 10.23 10.95
CA GLY A 642 -6.62 10.53 9.52
C GLY A 642 -7.37 11.82 9.19
N LEU A 643 -7.24 12.88 9.99
CA LEU A 643 -7.82 14.21 9.68
C LEU A 643 -6.73 15.30 9.64
N GLY A 644 -5.86 15.27 8.63
CA GLY A 644 -4.78 16.26 8.50
C GLY A 644 -4.00 16.26 7.17
N ASP A 645 -3.33 15.15 6.81
CA ASP A 645 -2.28 15.15 5.77
C ASP A 645 -2.56 14.18 4.60
N ARG A 646 -2.24 14.64 3.39
CA ARG A 646 -2.32 13.91 2.12
C ARG A 646 -1.36 12.72 2.04
N HIS A 647 -0.16 12.81 2.63
CA HIS A 647 0.76 11.67 2.65
C HIS A 647 0.14 10.49 3.41
N THR A 648 -0.47 10.77 4.57
CA THR A 648 -1.22 9.78 5.34
C THR A 648 -2.34 9.15 4.53
N VAL A 649 -3.12 9.93 3.75
CA VAL A 649 -4.19 9.40 2.87
C VAL A 649 -3.66 8.44 1.80
N HIS A 650 -2.50 8.69 1.20
CA HIS A 650 -1.91 7.76 0.23
C HIS A 650 -1.42 6.45 0.88
N ILE A 651 -0.75 6.55 2.03
CA ILE A 651 -0.29 5.39 2.81
C ILE A 651 -1.48 4.58 3.33
N GLN A 652 -2.54 5.26 3.79
CA GLN A 652 -3.82 4.68 4.14
C GLN A 652 -4.45 3.99 2.93
N MET A 653 -4.56 4.61 1.75
CA MET A 653 -5.17 3.95 0.58
C MET A 653 -4.44 2.66 0.18
N VAL A 654 -3.10 2.68 0.10
CA VAL A 654 -2.32 1.46 -0.20
C VAL A 654 -2.50 0.42 0.92
N SER A 655 -2.47 0.84 2.18
CA SER A 655 -2.62 -0.06 3.33
C SER A 655 -4.05 -0.59 3.50
N ILE A 656 -5.09 0.18 3.15
CA ILE A 656 -6.50 -0.22 3.19
C ILE A 656 -6.83 -1.15 2.02
N LEU A 657 -6.25 -0.94 0.84
CA LEU A 657 -6.35 -1.88 -0.28
C LEU A 657 -5.60 -3.18 0.02
N TRP A 658 -4.41 -3.10 0.62
CA TRP A 658 -3.61 -4.27 1.03
C TRP A 658 -4.24 -5.04 2.20
N CYS A 659 -4.64 -4.36 3.28
CA CYS A 659 -5.36 -4.95 4.40
C CYS A 659 -6.75 -5.42 3.98
N GLY A 660 -7.45 -4.72 3.09
CA GLY A 660 -8.72 -5.17 2.51
C GLY A 660 -8.57 -6.48 1.75
N TYR A 661 -7.59 -6.55 0.83
CA TYR A 661 -7.25 -7.78 0.11
C TYR A 661 -6.92 -8.95 1.07
N ASN A 662 -6.06 -8.71 2.07
CA ASN A 662 -5.65 -9.74 3.02
C ASN A 662 -6.73 -10.07 4.06
N ALA A 663 -7.67 -9.16 4.36
CA ALA A 663 -8.78 -9.39 5.29
C ALA A 663 -9.95 -10.16 4.66
N ILE A 664 -10.09 -10.17 3.32
CA ILE A 664 -11.08 -10.99 2.61
C ILE A 664 -11.00 -12.46 3.04
N ALA A 665 -9.80 -13.01 3.24
CA ALA A 665 -9.64 -14.41 3.64
C ALA A 665 -10.10 -14.69 5.09
N PRO A 666 -9.64 -13.97 6.14
CA PRO A 666 -10.24 -14.02 7.47
C PRO A 666 -11.76 -13.78 7.48
N PHE A 667 -12.28 -12.80 6.73
CA PHE A 667 -13.72 -12.57 6.65
C PHE A 667 -14.47 -13.73 6.00
N LEU A 668 -13.93 -14.37 4.96
CA LEU A 668 -14.53 -15.56 4.35
C LEU A 668 -14.47 -16.77 5.28
N VAL A 669 -13.39 -16.96 6.05
CA VAL A 669 -13.30 -18.01 7.08
C VAL A 669 -14.33 -17.79 8.19
N ILE A 670 -14.46 -16.57 8.69
CA ILE A 670 -15.46 -16.20 9.72
C ILE A 670 -16.89 -16.34 9.16
N TYR A 671 -17.13 -15.88 7.94
CA TYR A 671 -18.44 -16.00 7.28
C TYR A 671 -18.83 -17.46 7.03
N TYR A 672 -17.89 -18.31 6.59
CA TYR A 672 -18.12 -19.74 6.38
C TYR A 672 -18.36 -20.49 7.71
N ALA A 673 -17.69 -20.07 8.79
CA ALA A 673 -17.92 -20.59 10.14
C ALA A 673 -19.29 -20.18 10.72
N LEU A 674 -19.85 -19.05 10.31
CA LEU A 674 -21.14 -18.52 10.80
C LEU A 674 -22.35 -18.88 9.91
N PHE A 675 -22.20 -18.90 8.59
CA PHE A 675 -23.31 -18.93 7.62
C PHE A 675 -23.11 -19.98 6.52
N ASN A 676 -23.36 -21.24 6.88
CA ASN A 676 -23.11 -22.42 6.06
C ASN A 676 -24.21 -22.67 5.00
N PHE A 677 -24.46 -21.74 4.06
CA PHE A 677 -25.52 -21.85 3.05
C PHE A 677 -25.22 -21.31 1.63
N ARG A 678 -26.03 -21.76 0.66
CA ARG A 678 -25.83 -21.64 -0.79
C ARG A 678 -26.12 -20.22 -1.34
N GLY A 679 -25.09 -19.41 -1.60
CA GLY A 679 -25.25 -18.02 -2.10
C GLY A 679 -24.23 -17.49 -3.13
N LEU A 680 -23.36 -18.33 -3.70
CA LEU A 680 -22.10 -17.89 -4.34
C LEU A 680 -22.20 -16.82 -5.46
N ARG A 681 -23.24 -16.83 -6.30
CA ARG A 681 -23.31 -15.94 -7.48
C ARG A 681 -23.39 -14.45 -7.14
N GLY A 682 -24.16 -14.08 -6.12
CA GLY A 682 -24.31 -12.68 -5.71
C GLY A 682 -23.01 -12.08 -5.20
N VAL A 683 -22.27 -12.86 -4.40
CA VAL A 683 -20.98 -12.44 -3.81
C VAL A 683 -19.91 -12.26 -4.89
N CYS A 684 -19.83 -13.13 -5.91
CA CYS A 684 -18.89 -12.94 -7.02
C CYS A 684 -19.18 -11.65 -7.81
N CYS A 685 -20.45 -11.32 -8.06
CA CYS A 685 -20.83 -10.06 -8.73
C CYS A 685 -20.53 -8.84 -7.85
N LEU A 686 -20.76 -8.91 -6.53
CA LEU A 686 -20.36 -7.86 -5.59
C LEU A 686 -18.84 -7.67 -5.57
N MET A 687 -18.05 -8.74 -5.52
CA MET A 687 -16.59 -8.69 -5.50
C MET A 687 -16.00 -8.12 -6.81
N ALA A 688 -16.58 -8.48 -7.96
CA ALA A 688 -16.26 -7.85 -9.24
C ALA A 688 -16.66 -6.36 -9.25
N GLY A 689 -17.82 -6.02 -8.70
CA GLY A 689 -18.29 -4.65 -8.49
C GLY A 689 -17.32 -3.84 -7.64
N PHE A 690 -16.92 -4.34 -6.47
CA PHE A 690 -15.90 -3.71 -5.60
C PHE A 690 -14.55 -3.57 -6.31
N SER A 691 -14.15 -4.53 -7.14
CA SER A 691 -12.91 -4.44 -7.93
C SER A 691 -12.98 -3.34 -9.00
N ILE A 692 -14.12 -3.19 -9.67
CA ILE A 692 -14.35 -2.12 -10.65
C ILE A 692 -14.50 -0.75 -9.95
N VAL A 693 -15.19 -0.68 -8.81
CA VAL A 693 -15.31 0.53 -7.99
C VAL A 693 -13.94 0.94 -7.44
N ALA A 694 -13.10 0.00 -7.01
CA ALA A 694 -11.72 0.29 -6.61
C ALA A 694 -10.87 0.79 -7.79
N LEU A 695 -11.00 0.21 -8.99
CA LEU A 695 -10.32 0.68 -10.19
C LEU A 695 -10.78 2.09 -10.60
N VAL A 696 -12.09 2.36 -10.59
CA VAL A 696 -12.66 3.69 -10.86
C VAL A 696 -12.26 4.70 -9.79
N ALA A 697 -12.23 4.31 -8.51
CA ALA A 697 -11.73 5.14 -7.43
C ALA A 697 -10.23 5.45 -7.59
N VAL A 698 -9.40 4.48 -8.01
CA VAL A 698 -7.99 4.73 -8.33
C VAL A 698 -7.84 5.68 -9.52
N LEU A 699 -8.61 5.51 -10.60
CA LEU A 699 -8.59 6.41 -11.76
C LEU A 699 -9.08 7.81 -11.41
N TYR A 700 -10.09 7.94 -10.54
CA TYR A 700 -10.58 9.21 -10.01
C TYR A 700 -9.57 9.87 -9.07
N SER A 701 -8.96 9.12 -8.15
CA SER A 701 -7.88 9.61 -7.27
C SER A 701 -6.66 10.03 -8.08
N LEU A 702 -6.33 9.36 -9.18
CA LEU A 702 -5.30 9.81 -10.13
C LEU A 702 -5.71 11.13 -10.80
N HIS A 703 -6.96 11.26 -11.27
CA HIS A 703 -7.46 12.51 -11.84
C HIS A 703 -7.41 13.69 -10.84
N VAL A 704 -7.74 13.44 -9.57
CA VAL A 704 -7.63 14.42 -8.47
C VAL A 704 -6.17 14.73 -8.10
N TYR A 705 -5.27 13.75 -8.20
CA TYR A 705 -3.83 13.91 -7.93
C TYR A 705 -3.07 14.64 -9.05
N TYR A 706 -3.55 14.55 -10.30
CA TYR A 706 -2.92 15.21 -11.47
C TYR A 706 -3.35 16.67 -11.68
N ARG A 707 -4.22 17.23 -10.85
CA ARG A 707 -4.32 18.69 -10.69
C ARG A 707 -3.24 19.17 -9.71
N ASP A 708 -2.48 20.18 -10.11
CA ASP A 708 -1.87 21.07 -9.14
C ASP A 708 -2.99 21.73 -8.32
N VAL A 709 -2.78 21.83 -7.00
CA VAL A 709 -3.89 21.93 -6.02
C VAL A 709 -4.71 23.20 -6.21
N TYR A 710 -4.06 24.27 -6.68
CA TYR A 710 -4.62 25.57 -6.92
C TYR A 710 -4.19 26.04 -8.29
N ASP A 711 -5.12 26.58 -9.08
CA ASP A 711 -4.76 27.23 -10.33
C ASP A 711 -4.18 28.60 -10.01
N TYR A 712 -2.85 28.68 -9.94
CA TYR A 712 -2.14 29.92 -9.65
C TYR A 712 -2.37 31.00 -10.74
N THR A 713 -2.77 30.62 -11.97
CA THR A 713 -3.15 31.60 -13.00
C THR A 713 -4.50 32.24 -12.71
N GLU A 714 -5.47 31.46 -12.20
CA GLU A 714 -6.75 31.96 -11.68
C GLU A 714 -6.53 32.87 -10.46
N VAL A 715 -5.64 32.48 -9.52
CA VAL A 715 -5.29 33.33 -8.36
C VAL A 715 -4.69 34.66 -8.82
N LEU A 716 -3.75 34.64 -9.78
CA LEU A 716 -3.09 35.85 -10.26
C LEU A 716 -4.03 36.76 -11.05
N ASP A 717 -4.98 36.21 -11.81
CA ASP A 717 -6.05 36.99 -12.44
C ASP A 717 -6.92 37.67 -11.38
N LYS A 718 -7.49 36.90 -10.43
CA LYS A 718 -8.36 37.45 -9.38
C LYS A 718 -7.63 38.48 -8.52
N SER A 719 -6.37 38.26 -8.17
CA SER A 719 -5.62 39.24 -7.36
C SER A 719 -5.46 40.59 -8.09
N LEU A 720 -5.45 40.60 -9.42
CA LEU A 720 -5.56 41.82 -10.21
C LEU A 720 -7.00 42.34 -10.32
N TRP A 721 -8.05 41.49 -10.34
CA TRP A 721 -9.45 41.93 -10.22
C TRP A 721 -9.69 42.70 -8.92
N PHE A 722 -9.06 42.31 -7.79
CA PHE A 722 -9.12 43.08 -6.55
C PHE A 722 -8.62 44.52 -6.77
N TYR A 723 -7.43 44.70 -7.36
CA TYR A 723 -6.97 46.04 -7.71
C TYR A 723 -7.91 46.76 -8.69
N GLU A 724 -8.52 46.07 -9.67
CA GLU A 724 -9.54 46.70 -10.52
C GLU A 724 -10.78 47.15 -9.72
N ALA A 725 -11.16 46.43 -8.66
CA ALA A 725 -12.24 46.77 -7.74
C ALA A 725 -11.90 47.94 -6.79
N GLN A 726 -10.62 48.14 -6.45
CA GLN A 726 -10.15 49.27 -5.65
C GLN A 726 -10.07 50.60 -6.43
N ARG A 727 -10.28 50.63 -7.75
CA ARG A 727 -10.09 51.85 -8.56
C ARG A 727 -11.01 52.99 -8.13
N SER A 728 -10.43 54.16 -7.85
CA SER A 728 -11.13 55.44 -7.73
C SER A 728 -10.97 56.23 -9.03
N GLY A 729 -11.92 57.11 -9.34
CA GLY A 729 -11.95 57.96 -10.52
C GLY A 729 -12.94 57.51 -11.60
N LEU A 730 -12.78 58.08 -12.79
CA LEU A 730 -13.51 57.69 -14.01
C LEU A 730 -12.96 56.34 -14.51
N LEU A 731 -13.75 55.27 -14.43
CA LEU A 731 -13.33 53.92 -14.76
C LEU A 731 -13.16 53.73 -16.29
N PRO A 732 -12.22 52.88 -16.73
CA PRO A 732 -12.02 52.64 -18.16
C PRO A 732 -13.19 51.83 -18.72
N ALA A 733 -13.53 52.05 -20.00
CA ALA A 733 -14.54 51.25 -20.72
C ALA A 733 -14.19 49.75 -20.84
N SER A 734 -12.98 49.35 -20.42
CA SER A 734 -12.52 47.96 -20.29
C SER A 734 -12.53 47.45 -18.84
N ASN A 735 -13.25 48.12 -17.92
CA ASN A 735 -13.42 47.68 -16.53
C ASN A 735 -14.02 46.27 -16.47
N ARG A 736 -13.39 45.38 -15.70
CA ARG A 736 -13.84 43.98 -15.51
C ARG A 736 -14.76 43.78 -14.31
N VAL A 737 -14.94 44.79 -13.45
CA VAL A 737 -15.70 44.71 -12.20
C VAL A 737 -17.04 45.44 -12.38
N PRO A 738 -18.14 44.75 -12.76
CA PRO A 738 -19.36 45.38 -13.26
C PRO A 738 -20.20 46.09 -12.19
N TRP A 739 -19.95 45.79 -10.91
CA TRP A 739 -20.60 46.42 -9.76
C TRP A 739 -19.86 47.67 -9.25
N ARG A 740 -18.74 48.04 -9.88
CA ARG A 740 -18.03 49.31 -9.66
C ARG A 740 -18.33 50.30 -10.79
N GLY A 741 -18.58 51.55 -10.43
CA GLY A 741 -18.78 52.69 -11.33
C GLY A 741 -17.86 53.86 -11.01
N ASP A 742 -18.10 54.98 -11.70
CA ASP A 742 -17.28 56.19 -11.58
C ASP A 742 -17.44 56.85 -10.21
N SER A 743 -16.32 57.08 -9.51
CA SER A 743 -16.33 57.52 -8.11
C SER A 743 -15.17 58.47 -7.79
N GLY A 744 -15.25 59.23 -6.69
CA GLY A 744 -14.19 60.20 -6.35
C GLY A 744 -13.97 61.29 -7.41
N LEU A 745 -15.03 61.64 -8.15
CA LEU A 745 -15.02 62.59 -9.27
C LEU A 745 -14.85 64.06 -8.83
N PHE A 746 -14.76 64.32 -7.53
CA PHE A 746 -14.56 65.64 -6.94
C PHE A 746 -13.33 65.66 -6.01
N ASP A 747 -12.35 64.81 -6.29
CA ASP A 747 -11.09 64.74 -5.55
C ASP A 747 -10.09 65.76 -6.14
N PHE A 748 -9.62 66.72 -5.33
CA PHE A 748 -8.74 67.81 -5.76
C PHE A 748 -7.65 68.14 -4.74
N ALA A 749 -6.50 68.63 -5.20
CA ALA A 749 -5.46 69.19 -4.34
C ALA A 749 -5.89 70.57 -3.79
N PRO A 750 -5.26 71.09 -2.70
CA PRO A 750 -5.51 72.44 -2.20
C PRO A 750 -5.25 73.55 -3.24
N SER A 751 -4.41 73.27 -4.25
CA SER A 751 -4.14 74.13 -5.40
C SER A 751 -5.23 74.12 -6.49
N GLY A 752 -6.29 73.32 -6.34
CA GLY A 752 -7.30 73.09 -7.36
C GLY A 752 -6.89 72.08 -8.45
N THR A 753 -5.74 71.43 -8.30
CA THR A 753 -5.28 70.37 -9.23
C THR A 753 -6.19 69.14 -9.12
N ASP A 754 -6.60 68.58 -10.26
CA ASP A 754 -7.39 67.34 -10.36
C ASP A 754 -6.65 66.12 -9.76
N LEU A 755 -7.32 65.37 -8.88
CA LEU A 755 -6.85 64.12 -8.26
C LEU A 755 -7.79 62.91 -8.51
N ILE A 756 -8.64 63.01 -9.53
CA ILE A 756 -9.50 61.90 -10.01
C ILE A 756 -8.59 60.77 -10.52
N GLY A 757 -8.85 59.53 -10.10
CA GLY A 757 -7.98 58.38 -10.36
C GLY A 757 -7.42 57.77 -9.07
N GLY A 758 -6.44 56.88 -9.19
CA GLY A 758 -5.78 56.25 -8.04
C GLY A 758 -6.63 55.15 -7.40
N TYR A 759 -6.21 54.72 -6.21
CA TYR A 759 -6.80 53.57 -5.54
C TYR A 759 -7.40 53.93 -4.18
N TYR A 760 -8.54 53.30 -3.87
CA TYR A 760 -9.03 53.18 -2.50
C TYR A 760 -8.20 52.14 -1.76
N ASP A 761 -7.87 52.44 -0.51
CA ASP A 761 -6.84 51.71 0.21
C ASP A 761 -7.29 50.33 0.71
N ALA A 762 -8.43 50.29 1.43
CA ALA A 762 -8.91 49.10 2.09
C ALA A 762 -10.39 48.84 1.76
N GLY A 763 -11.19 48.50 2.77
CA GLY A 763 -12.64 48.39 2.65
C GLY A 763 -13.39 49.73 2.45
N ASP A 764 -12.70 50.86 2.61
CA ASP A 764 -13.25 52.21 2.61
C ASP A 764 -13.21 52.90 1.23
N THR A 765 -13.21 54.24 1.20
CA THR A 765 -13.05 55.03 -0.03
C THR A 765 -11.96 56.11 0.09
N ILE A 766 -10.94 55.87 0.91
CA ILE A 766 -9.83 56.80 1.19
C ILE A 766 -8.62 56.48 0.31
N LYS A 767 -7.86 57.49 -0.09
CA LYS A 767 -6.59 57.33 -0.82
C LYS A 767 -5.42 57.61 0.13
N PHE A 768 -4.93 56.62 0.85
CA PHE A 768 -3.72 56.74 1.68
C PHE A 768 -2.46 56.59 0.81
N GLY A 769 -1.58 57.60 0.83
CA GLY A 769 -0.43 57.66 -0.09
C GLY A 769 0.66 56.64 0.19
N LEU A 770 1.05 56.44 1.46
CA LEU A 770 2.14 55.55 1.86
C LEU A 770 1.85 54.06 1.53
N PRO A 771 0.76 53.44 2.01
CA PRO A 771 0.44 52.05 1.65
C PRO A 771 0.21 51.85 0.16
N ALA A 772 -0.43 52.79 -0.54
CA ALA A 772 -0.59 52.73 -1.99
C ALA A 772 0.77 52.78 -2.72
N ALA A 773 1.71 53.61 -2.27
CA ALA A 773 3.04 53.71 -2.85
C ALA A 773 3.87 52.43 -2.63
N VAL A 774 3.93 51.92 -1.40
CA VAL A 774 4.61 50.64 -1.11
C VAL A 774 3.99 49.51 -1.93
N SER A 775 2.65 49.45 -2.01
CA SER A 775 1.93 48.45 -2.80
C SER A 775 2.32 48.49 -4.28
N MET A 776 2.30 49.66 -4.92
CA MET A 776 2.71 49.80 -6.33
C MET A 776 4.19 49.45 -6.53
N SER A 777 5.07 49.75 -5.57
CA SER A 777 6.48 49.36 -5.63
C SER A 777 6.67 47.83 -5.55
N PHE A 778 5.92 47.14 -4.69
CA PHE A 778 5.97 45.68 -4.54
C PHE A 778 5.36 44.96 -5.76
N LEU A 779 4.25 45.45 -6.30
CA LEU A 779 3.67 44.93 -7.55
C LEU A 779 4.65 45.08 -8.72
N ALA A 780 5.30 46.24 -8.84
CA ALA A 780 6.31 46.48 -9.88
C ALA A 780 7.53 45.56 -9.69
N TRP A 781 7.99 45.37 -8.45
CA TRP A 781 9.08 44.46 -8.13
C TRP A 781 8.74 43.01 -8.47
N GLY A 782 7.55 42.52 -8.10
CA GLY A 782 7.07 41.19 -8.46
C GLY A 782 7.04 40.98 -9.99
N MET A 783 6.60 41.99 -10.75
CA MET A 783 6.63 41.93 -12.21
C MET A 783 8.05 41.94 -12.80
N ILE A 784 9.04 42.54 -12.12
CA ILE A 784 10.45 42.57 -12.55
C ILE A 784 11.16 41.23 -12.29
N GLU A 785 10.87 40.55 -11.18
CA GLU A 785 11.54 39.28 -10.80
C GLU A 785 10.86 38.02 -11.40
N PHE A 786 9.55 38.13 -11.69
CA PHE A 786 8.69 37.04 -12.19
C PHE A 786 7.96 37.36 -13.53
N PRO A 787 8.61 38.00 -14.53
CA PRO A 787 7.93 38.48 -15.75
C PRO A 787 7.40 37.36 -16.65
N SER A 788 7.89 36.12 -16.51
CA SER A 788 7.35 34.95 -17.18
C SER A 788 5.97 34.58 -16.62
N SER A 789 5.83 34.46 -15.30
CA SER A 789 4.58 34.06 -14.64
C SER A 789 3.39 34.96 -15.02
N PHE A 790 3.62 36.27 -15.10
CA PHE A 790 2.61 37.23 -15.59
C PHE A 790 2.31 37.11 -17.09
N ALA A 791 3.27 36.67 -17.91
CA ALA A 791 3.04 36.40 -19.33
C ALA A 791 2.29 35.07 -19.53
N ASP A 792 2.67 34.03 -18.79
CA ASP A 792 2.12 32.67 -18.87
C ASP A 792 0.67 32.62 -18.37
N ALA A 793 0.32 33.40 -17.34
CA ALA A 793 -1.07 33.63 -16.92
C ALA A 793 -1.86 34.61 -17.82
N GLY A 794 -1.25 35.17 -18.87
CA GLY A 794 -1.84 36.24 -19.70
C GLY A 794 -1.96 37.62 -19.04
N GLN A 795 -1.68 37.71 -17.73
CA GLN A 795 -1.93 38.88 -16.87
C GLN A 795 -0.99 40.08 -17.07
N LYS A 796 0.07 39.95 -17.88
CA LYS A 796 1.11 40.98 -18.07
C LYS A 796 0.54 42.37 -18.38
N LYS A 797 -0.51 42.45 -19.20
CA LYS A 797 -1.18 43.73 -19.55
C LYS A 797 -2.03 44.29 -18.41
N HIS A 798 -2.70 43.44 -17.63
CA HIS A 798 -3.49 43.86 -16.49
C HIS A 798 -2.59 44.39 -15.36
N MET A 799 -1.48 43.71 -15.07
CA MET A 799 -0.47 44.21 -14.12
C MET A 799 0.11 45.57 -14.56
N GLN A 800 0.42 45.74 -15.85
CA GLN A 800 0.85 47.04 -16.40
C GLN A 800 -0.23 48.13 -16.22
N ALA A 801 -1.50 47.82 -16.48
CA ALA A 801 -2.61 48.75 -16.29
C ALA A 801 -2.83 49.11 -14.81
N THR A 802 -2.64 48.15 -13.89
CA THR A 802 -2.68 48.37 -12.44
C THR A 802 -1.59 49.33 -11.97
N LEU A 803 -0.32 49.06 -12.35
CA LEU A 803 0.79 49.95 -12.03
C LEU A 803 0.63 51.35 -12.62
N LYS A 804 0.13 51.45 -13.86
CA LYS A 804 -0.13 52.74 -14.50
C LYS A 804 -1.21 53.53 -13.77
N TRP A 805 -2.27 52.88 -13.29
CA TRP A 805 -3.37 53.54 -12.57
C TRP A 805 -2.90 54.21 -11.27
N GLY A 806 -2.05 53.53 -10.49
CA GLY A 806 -1.43 54.11 -9.30
C GLY A 806 -0.45 55.24 -9.64
N THR A 807 0.42 55.03 -10.64
CA THR A 807 1.46 56.01 -10.98
C THR A 807 0.94 57.24 -11.73
N ASP A 808 -0.16 57.13 -12.50
CA ASP A 808 -0.87 58.29 -13.07
C ASP A 808 -1.44 59.19 -11.96
N TYR A 809 -1.96 58.59 -10.88
CA TYR A 809 -2.38 59.34 -9.70
C TYR A 809 -1.20 59.98 -8.96
N PHE A 810 -0.06 59.29 -8.80
CA PHE A 810 1.13 59.88 -8.20
C PHE A 810 1.72 61.04 -9.03
N ILE A 811 1.57 61.04 -10.36
CA ILE A 811 1.90 62.18 -11.23
C ILE A 811 1.00 63.38 -10.90
N LYS A 812 -0.31 63.17 -10.72
CA LYS A 812 -1.27 64.23 -10.34
C LYS A 812 -1.03 64.75 -8.91
N ALA A 813 -0.73 63.86 -7.98
CA ALA A 813 -0.50 64.18 -6.57
C ALA A 813 0.82 64.95 -6.33
N HIS A 814 1.82 64.80 -7.20
CA HIS A 814 3.06 65.58 -7.17
C HIS A 814 2.84 66.96 -7.82
N THR A 815 2.15 67.84 -7.10
CA THR A 815 1.73 69.18 -7.55
C THR A 815 2.87 70.19 -7.67
N GLY A 816 3.99 69.99 -6.99
CA GLY A 816 5.19 70.83 -7.16
C GLY A 816 6.47 70.24 -6.56
N PRO A 817 7.67 70.79 -6.89
CA PRO A 817 8.96 70.15 -6.57
C PRO A 817 9.28 69.97 -5.07
N GLU A 818 8.51 70.59 -4.16
CA GLU A 818 8.53 70.35 -2.70
C GLU A 818 7.08 70.31 -2.16
N GLU A 819 6.15 69.70 -2.91
CA GLU A 819 4.73 69.50 -2.54
C GLU A 819 4.16 68.20 -3.13
N PHE A 820 3.55 67.36 -2.28
CA PHE A 820 2.90 66.11 -2.68
C PHE A 820 1.60 65.87 -1.88
N VAL A 821 0.52 65.51 -2.55
CA VAL A 821 -0.76 65.16 -1.91
C VAL A 821 -0.70 63.71 -1.41
N ALA A 822 -0.50 63.54 -0.10
CA ALA A 822 -0.29 62.25 0.53
C ALA A 822 -1.58 61.56 1.04
N GLN A 823 -2.72 62.27 1.12
CA GLN A 823 -4.01 61.66 1.46
C GLN A 823 -5.18 62.38 0.75
N VAL A 824 -6.22 61.65 0.35
CA VAL A 824 -7.53 62.20 -0.04
C VAL A 824 -8.68 61.44 0.64
N GLY A 825 -9.51 62.17 1.39
CA GLY A 825 -10.53 61.61 2.27
C GLY A 825 -10.09 61.62 3.73
N ASN A 826 -11.02 61.88 4.65
CA ASN A 826 -10.81 61.97 6.09
C ASN A 826 -11.26 60.65 6.75
N GLY A 827 -10.34 59.90 7.35
CA GLY A 827 -10.65 58.58 7.89
C GLY A 827 -11.47 58.63 9.17
N THR A 828 -11.14 59.56 10.06
CA THR A 828 -11.90 59.77 11.30
C THR A 828 -13.39 60.04 11.02
N TRP A 829 -13.70 60.83 9.99
CA TRP A 829 -15.07 61.07 9.54
C TRP A 829 -15.66 59.89 8.78
N GLU A 830 -14.95 59.34 7.79
CA GLU A 830 -15.51 58.34 6.89
C GLU A 830 -15.88 57.04 7.60
N HIS A 831 -14.98 56.51 8.44
CA HIS A 831 -15.21 55.24 9.15
C HIS A 831 -16.30 55.35 10.23
N THR A 832 -16.64 56.56 10.70
CA THR A 832 -17.65 56.78 11.74
C THR A 832 -19.01 57.24 11.19
N ALA A 833 -19.04 58.04 10.14
CA ALA A 833 -20.27 58.58 9.56
C ALA A 833 -20.87 57.69 8.46
N LYS A 834 -20.05 56.93 7.72
CA LYS A 834 -20.42 56.39 6.42
C LYS A 834 -20.14 54.88 6.27
N TRP A 835 -21.12 54.20 5.68
CA TRP A 835 -20.95 52.90 5.03
C TRP A 835 -21.82 52.90 3.76
N GLY A 836 -21.26 52.59 2.59
CA GLY A 836 -22.01 52.68 1.32
C GLY A 836 -21.14 52.62 0.07
N ARG A 837 -21.71 52.83 -1.11
CA ARG A 837 -20.96 52.76 -2.37
C ARG A 837 -19.96 53.92 -2.51
N PRO A 838 -18.80 53.72 -3.16
CA PRO A 838 -17.90 54.81 -3.54
C PRO A 838 -18.54 55.77 -4.55
N GLU A 839 -19.47 55.30 -5.38
CA GLU A 839 -20.25 56.11 -6.32
C GLU A 839 -21.28 56.99 -5.59
N ASP A 840 -21.74 56.58 -4.40
CA ASP A 840 -22.66 57.32 -3.52
C ASP A 840 -21.91 58.26 -2.54
N VAL A 841 -20.57 58.46 -2.68
CA VAL A 841 -19.77 59.30 -1.76
C VAL A 841 -20.10 60.79 -1.92
N LEU A 842 -20.52 61.40 -0.82
CA LEU A 842 -20.67 62.84 -0.65
C LEU A 842 -19.53 63.33 0.26
N ALA A 843 -18.76 64.36 -0.14
CA ALA A 843 -17.69 64.90 0.69
C ALA A 843 -18.27 65.50 1.98
N GLU A 844 -17.87 64.96 3.13
CA GLU A 844 -18.40 65.34 4.45
C GLU A 844 -19.94 65.32 4.54
N GLY A 845 -20.59 64.49 3.70
CA GLY A 845 -22.06 64.37 3.61
C GLY A 845 -22.75 65.38 2.68
N GLN A 846 -22.00 66.24 1.97
CA GLN A 846 -22.54 67.28 1.09
C GLN A 846 -22.43 66.90 -0.41
N PRO A 847 -23.54 66.84 -1.18
CA PRO A 847 -23.49 66.58 -2.61
C PRO A 847 -22.73 67.65 -3.40
N GLY A 848 -21.81 67.24 -4.26
CA GLY A 848 -21.05 68.13 -5.15
C GLY A 848 -19.94 68.95 -4.48
N VAL A 849 -19.65 68.71 -3.20
CA VAL A 849 -18.51 69.34 -2.51
C VAL A 849 -17.21 68.57 -2.81
N PRO A 850 -16.09 69.25 -3.07
CA PRO A 850 -14.78 68.63 -3.23
C PRO A 850 -14.27 67.86 -2.00
N ARG A 851 -13.63 66.70 -2.23
CA ARG A 851 -12.70 66.11 -1.25
C ARG A 851 -11.32 66.73 -1.49
N VAL A 852 -10.97 67.71 -0.67
CA VAL A 852 -9.66 68.36 -0.74
C VAL A 852 -8.60 67.45 -0.11
N GLY A 853 -7.54 67.16 -0.86
CA GLY A 853 -6.43 66.34 -0.40
C GLY A 853 -5.49 67.06 0.57
N TRP A 854 -4.83 66.29 1.43
CA TRP A 854 -3.83 66.79 2.37
C TRP A 854 -2.42 66.61 1.83
N VAL A 855 -1.61 67.67 1.97
CA VAL A 855 -0.28 67.79 1.37
C VAL A 855 0.84 67.70 2.40
N VAL A 856 1.90 66.99 2.01
CA VAL A 856 3.23 67.20 2.59
C VAL A 856 4.01 68.18 1.72
N ASN A 857 4.74 69.09 2.35
CA ASN A 857 5.45 70.17 1.67
C ASN A 857 6.71 70.63 2.44
N ALA A 858 7.30 71.75 2.03
CA ALA A 858 8.51 72.32 2.62
C ALA A 858 8.41 72.73 4.12
N THR A 859 7.20 72.90 4.68
CA THR A 859 6.97 73.16 6.12
C THR A 859 6.41 71.95 6.86
N ASN A 860 5.64 71.11 6.17
CA ASN A 860 5.00 69.90 6.68
C ASN A 860 5.61 68.68 5.97
N PRO A 861 6.81 68.22 6.35
CA PRO A 861 7.56 67.17 5.63
C PRO A 861 6.89 65.78 5.71
N GLY A 862 7.21 64.93 4.74
CA GLY A 862 6.86 63.50 4.74
C GLY A 862 7.81 62.73 3.85
N SER A 863 9.00 62.41 4.38
CA SER A 863 10.09 61.75 3.66
C SER A 863 9.82 60.27 3.36
N ASP A 864 9.01 59.66 4.21
CA ASP A 864 8.41 58.34 4.10
C ASP A 864 7.57 58.23 2.83
N VAL A 865 6.45 58.96 2.79
CA VAL A 865 5.47 58.88 1.69
C VAL A 865 6.06 59.30 0.35
N VAL A 866 6.92 60.33 0.29
CA VAL A 866 7.57 60.72 -0.97
C VAL A 866 8.75 59.82 -1.34
N GLY A 867 9.42 59.21 -0.36
CA GLY A 867 10.47 58.21 -0.57
C GLY A 867 9.92 56.93 -1.20
N SER A 868 8.85 56.38 -0.63
CA SER A 868 8.14 55.24 -1.20
C SER A 868 7.38 55.57 -2.48
N THR A 869 6.86 56.80 -2.66
CA THR A 869 6.28 57.22 -3.96
C THR A 869 7.37 57.29 -5.04
N ALA A 870 8.56 57.81 -4.72
CA ALA A 870 9.70 57.78 -5.62
C ALA A 870 10.15 56.34 -5.95
N ALA A 871 10.10 55.42 -4.96
CA ALA A 871 10.34 54.00 -5.17
C ALA A 871 9.33 53.39 -6.16
N ALA A 872 8.03 53.62 -5.94
CA ALA A 872 6.95 53.14 -6.80
C ALA A 872 7.11 53.63 -8.25
N MET A 873 7.33 54.94 -8.43
CA MET A 873 7.54 55.54 -9.74
C MET A 873 8.81 55.00 -10.43
N ALA A 874 9.93 54.87 -9.71
CA ALA A 874 11.17 54.34 -10.29
C ALA A 874 11.09 52.84 -10.62
N ALA A 875 10.45 52.02 -9.79
CA ALA A 875 10.18 50.61 -10.06
C ALA A 875 9.25 50.43 -11.28
N THR A 876 8.14 51.17 -11.32
CA THR A 876 7.24 51.16 -12.50
C THR A 876 7.93 51.69 -13.75
N ALA A 877 8.83 52.68 -13.65
CA ALA A 877 9.61 53.13 -14.79
C ALA A 877 10.50 52.02 -15.39
N VAL A 878 11.03 51.10 -14.59
CA VAL A 878 11.76 49.91 -15.10
C VAL A 878 10.82 48.98 -15.87
N VAL A 879 9.63 48.69 -15.33
CA VAL A 879 8.59 47.89 -16.00
C VAL A 879 8.22 48.49 -17.36
N PHE A 880 8.07 49.82 -17.43
CA PHE A 880 7.67 50.52 -18.65
C PHE A 880 8.82 50.86 -19.61
N LYS A 881 10.09 50.70 -19.21
CA LYS A 881 11.29 51.10 -20.00
C LYS A 881 11.30 50.60 -21.45
N SER A 882 10.74 49.41 -21.68
CA SER A 882 10.63 48.74 -23.00
C SER A 882 9.21 48.69 -23.57
N VAL A 883 8.25 49.35 -22.92
CA VAL A 883 6.80 49.30 -23.22
C VAL A 883 6.30 50.70 -23.61
N ASP A 884 6.64 51.70 -22.82
CA ASP A 884 6.49 53.12 -23.11
C ASP A 884 7.68 53.86 -22.47
N THR A 885 8.70 54.12 -23.28
CA THR A 885 9.92 54.81 -22.82
C THR A 885 9.66 56.27 -22.46
N THR A 886 8.64 56.92 -23.04
CA THR A 886 8.25 58.30 -22.69
C THR A 886 7.62 58.34 -21.30
N TYR A 887 6.70 57.42 -21.01
CA TYR A 887 6.12 57.29 -19.67
C TYR A 887 7.17 56.86 -18.63
N SER A 888 8.07 55.93 -18.98
CA SER A 888 9.23 55.57 -18.15
C SER A 888 10.11 56.77 -17.78
N HIS A 889 10.42 57.64 -18.74
CA HIS A 889 11.19 58.87 -18.49
C HIS A 889 10.41 59.91 -17.65
N LEU A 890 9.09 60.04 -17.87
CA LEU A 890 8.23 60.91 -17.06
C LEU A 890 8.22 60.45 -15.59
N LEU A 891 8.01 59.16 -15.33
CA LEU A 891 8.06 58.60 -13.98
C LEU A 891 9.43 58.83 -13.32
N LEU A 892 10.54 58.66 -14.05
CA LEU A 892 11.88 58.93 -13.51
C LEU A 892 12.14 60.41 -13.22
N LYS A 893 11.46 61.35 -13.90
CA LYS A 893 11.51 62.77 -13.54
C LYS A 893 10.86 62.99 -12.17
N HIS A 894 9.59 62.62 -12.03
CA HIS A 894 8.85 62.81 -10.77
C HIS A 894 9.50 62.03 -9.61
N ALA A 895 10.01 60.81 -9.83
CA ALA A 895 10.72 60.05 -8.81
C ALA A 895 11.99 60.75 -8.29
N LYS A 896 12.81 61.34 -9.18
CA LYS A 896 14.02 62.07 -8.77
C LYS A 896 13.71 63.35 -8.00
N GLU A 897 12.62 64.03 -8.38
CA GLU A 897 12.14 65.26 -7.74
C GLU A 897 11.55 64.96 -6.34
N LEU A 898 10.64 63.99 -6.22
CA LEU A 898 10.08 63.54 -4.93
C LEU A 898 11.15 63.02 -3.96
N TYR A 899 12.11 62.24 -4.45
CA TYR A 899 13.24 61.78 -3.63
C TYR A 899 14.12 62.95 -3.15
N ALA A 900 14.41 63.93 -4.03
CA ALA A 900 15.17 65.11 -3.65
C ALA A 900 14.41 65.98 -2.62
N PHE A 901 13.09 66.07 -2.72
CA PHE A 901 12.23 66.70 -1.71
C PHE A 901 12.34 65.98 -0.35
N GLY A 902 12.13 64.66 -0.30
CA GLY A 902 12.25 63.88 0.95
C GLY A 902 13.63 64.01 1.61
N VAL A 903 14.72 63.82 0.85
CA VAL A 903 16.09 63.99 1.39
C VAL A 903 16.34 65.40 1.92
N LYS A 904 15.72 66.44 1.34
CA LYS A 904 15.86 67.85 1.74
C LYS A 904 14.94 68.25 2.90
N ARG A 905 13.78 67.60 3.06
CA ARG A 905 12.70 67.96 3.99
C ARG A 905 12.33 66.74 4.83
N GLN A 906 13.14 66.52 5.87
CA GLN A 906 13.09 65.31 6.69
C GLN A 906 12.03 65.40 7.80
N GLY A 907 11.23 64.34 7.92
CA GLY A 907 10.10 64.20 8.86
C GLY A 907 9.11 63.13 8.38
N LEU A 908 8.18 62.74 9.26
CA LEU A 908 7.15 61.72 9.01
C LEU A 908 5.88 62.36 8.43
N TYR A 909 5.25 61.75 7.44
CA TYR A 909 4.01 62.30 6.86
C TYR A 909 2.84 62.27 7.85
N SER A 910 2.83 61.33 8.81
CA SER A 910 1.79 61.24 9.84
C SER A 910 1.94 62.31 10.93
N ASP A 911 3.15 62.88 11.15
CA ASP A 911 3.30 64.11 11.94
C ASP A 911 2.69 65.33 11.22
N SER A 912 2.75 65.32 9.88
CA SER A 912 2.23 66.39 9.01
C SER A 912 0.73 66.28 8.69
N ILE A 913 0.19 65.06 8.69
CA ILE A 913 -1.20 64.72 8.37
C ILE A 913 -1.74 63.86 9.52
N ILE A 914 -2.21 64.54 10.57
CA ILE A 914 -2.51 63.94 11.88
C ILE A 914 -3.63 62.87 11.80
N ASP A 915 -4.58 62.97 10.87
CA ASP A 915 -5.61 61.92 10.66
C ASP A 915 -4.98 60.55 10.33
N ALA A 916 -3.88 60.53 9.57
CA ALA A 916 -3.17 59.31 9.23
C ALA A 916 -2.57 58.58 10.44
N GLN A 917 -2.38 59.26 11.59
CA GLN A 917 -1.85 58.62 12.82
C GLN A 917 -2.76 57.51 13.37
N ASN A 918 -4.06 57.53 13.03
CA ASN A 918 -5.03 56.53 13.48
C ASN A 918 -5.13 55.31 12.54
N PHE A 919 -4.49 55.34 11.37
CA PHE A 919 -4.64 54.33 10.31
C PHE A 919 -3.28 53.82 9.81
N TYR A 920 -2.42 54.74 9.36
CA TYR A 920 -1.18 54.49 8.66
C TYR A 920 -0.04 55.35 9.24
N ASN A 921 0.15 55.30 10.56
CA ASN A 921 1.19 56.04 11.26
C ASN A 921 2.59 55.51 10.91
N SER A 922 3.46 56.32 10.33
CA SER A 922 4.85 55.91 10.05
C SER A 922 5.69 55.89 11.33
N THR A 923 6.57 54.89 11.47
CA THR A 923 7.54 54.78 12.56
C THR A 923 8.93 55.30 12.18
N THR A 924 9.32 55.26 10.91
CA THR A 924 10.54 55.89 10.39
C THR A 924 10.45 56.16 8.89
N TYR A 925 11.18 57.17 8.40
CA TYR A 925 11.30 57.51 6.98
C TYR A 925 12.65 57.10 6.38
N HIS A 926 13.55 56.51 7.16
CA HIS A 926 14.92 56.26 6.72
C HIS A 926 15.02 55.08 5.75
N ASP A 927 14.30 54.00 5.95
CA ASP A 927 14.25 52.89 5.00
C ASP A 927 13.40 53.20 3.77
N ASP A 928 12.33 54.01 3.87
CA ASP A 928 11.63 54.59 2.70
C ASP A 928 12.56 55.41 1.79
N LEU A 929 13.37 56.30 2.37
CA LEU A 929 14.40 57.01 1.61
C LEU A 929 15.44 56.02 1.04
N ALA A 930 15.80 54.97 1.76
CA ALA A 930 16.70 53.95 1.22
C ALA A 930 16.06 53.10 0.10
N TRP A 931 14.74 52.90 0.13
CA TRP A 931 13.94 52.19 -0.88
C TRP A 931 13.80 53.01 -2.16
N GLY A 932 13.41 54.29 -2.03
CA GLY A 932 13.41 55.24 -3.15
C GLY A 932 14.79 55.38 -3.78
N ALA A 933 15.85 55.42 -2.97
CA ALA A 933 17.23 55.44 -3.45
C ALA A 933 17.64 54.14 -4.17
N MET A 934 17.33 52.95 -3.63
CA MET A 934 17.65 51.69 -4.31
C MET A 934 16.93 51.55 -5.66
N TRP A 935 15.66 51.96 -5.76
CA TRP A 935 14.94 51.93 -7.03
C TRP A 935 15.41 52.98 -8.03
N LEU A 936 15.75 54.19 -7.57
CA LEU A 936 16.40 55.19 -8.43
C LEU A 936 17.77 54.71 -8.92
N HIS A 937 18.59 54.06 -8.08
CA HIS A 937 19.83 53.43 -8.52
C HIS A 937 19.55 52.35 -9.57
N TYR A 938 18.66 51.40 -9.29
CA TYR A 938 18.35 50.27 -10.18
C TYR A 938 17.80 50.71 -11.54
N ALA A 939 17.01 51.79 -11.59
CA ALA A 939 16.44 52.31 -12.84
C ALA A 939 17.42 53.16 -13.68
N THR A 940 18.36 53.87 -13.02
CA THR A 940 19.22 54.90 -13.65
C THR A 940 20.69 54.51 -13.80
N GLY A 941 21.20 53.61 -12.96
CA GLY A 941 22.63 53.33 -12.82
C GLY A 941 23.42 54.41 -12.06
N GLU A 942 22.77 55.42 -11.47
CA GLU A 942 23.49 56.48 -10.74
C GLU A 942 23.98 56.00 -9.36
N GLU A 943 25.30 55.85 -9.24
CA GLU A 943 26.04 55.45 -8.02
C GLU A 943 25.74 56.27 -6.75
N LYS A 944 25.28 57.52 -6.90
CA LYS A 944 24.96 58.37 -5.75
C LYS A 944 23.82 57.78 -4.91
N TYR A 945 22.79 57.24 -5.57
CA TYR A 945 21.61 56.71 -4.91
C TYR A 945 21.91 55.38 -4.18
N LEU A 946 22.84 54.56 -4.70
CA LEU A 946 23.31 53.36 -3.99
C LEU A 946 23.97 53.73 -2.64
N LYS A 947 24.77 54.80 -2.64
CA LYS A 947 25.46 55.31 -1.44
C LYS A 947 24.51 55.99 -0.46
N ASP A 948 23.51 56.71 -0.96
CA ASP A 948 22.44 57.25 -0.10
C ASP A 948 21.60 56.13 0.53
N ALA A 949 21.24 55.08 -0.23
CA ALA A 949 20.55 53.92 0.32
C ALA A 949 21.36 53.23 1.43
N GLU A 950 22.65 52.96 1.18
CA GLU A 950 23.57 52.44 2.20
C GLU A 950 23.63 53.33 3.44
N LYS A 951 23.75 54.65 3.27
CA LYS A 951 23.82 55.65 4.35
C LYS A 951 22.57 55.62 5.22
N HIS A 952 21.38 55.54 4.61
CA HIS A 952 20.12 55.56 5.35
C HIS A 952 19.79 54.24 6.04
N ILE A 953 20.05 53.07 5.42
CA ILE A 953 19.69 51.77 6.01
C ILE A 953 20.73 51.22 7.00
N LYS A 954 22.04 51.51 6.84
CA LYS A 954 23.10 50.93 7.70
C LYS A 954 22.87 51.13 9.20
N PRO A 955 22.39 52.29 9.70
CA PRO A 955 22.04 52.47 11.12
C PRO A 955 20.87 51.57 11.57
N LEU A 956 19.93 51.25 10.69
CA LEU A 956 18.72 50.50 11.01
C LEU A 956 18.93 48.98 11.05
N ILE A 957 19.88 48.41 10.29
CA ILE A 957 20.03 46.94 10.10
C ILE A 957 20.09 46.13 11.41
N ALA A 958 20.62 46.71 12.49
CA ALA A 958 20.70 46.05 13.81
C ALA A 958 19.36 46.02 14.58
N HIS A 959 18.39 46.82 14.16
CA HIS A 959 17.15 47.14 14.88
C HIS A 959 15.88 47.03 14.01
N LEU A 960 15.98 46.64 12.74
CA LEU A 960 14.82 46.45 11.85
C LEU A 960 13.79 45.49 12.49
N PRO A 961 12.48 45.84 12.46
CA PRO A 961 11.42 44.89 12.74
C PRO A 961 11.47 43.71 11.75
N TYR A 962 11.13 42.51 12.22
CA TYR A 962 11.23 41.29 11.41
C TYR A 962 10.15 41.16 10.33
N THR A 963 9.15 42.03 10.32
CA THR A 963 8.11 42.16 9.28
C THR A 963 8.65 42.84 8.02
N THR A 964 7.86 42.88 6.95
CA THR A 964 8.12 43.80 5.83
C THR A 964 6.78 44.16 5.19
N ASN A 965 6.41 45.44 5.25
CA ASN A 965 5.05 45.92 5.02
C ASN A 965 5.08 47.39 4.56
N TRP A 966 3.97 48.12 4.72
CA TRP A 966 3.85 49.53 4.33
C TRP A 966 4.64 50.51 5.22
N ASP A 967 5.02 50.13 6.44
CA ASP A 967 5.77 50.96 7.41
C ASP A 967 7.26 50.61 7.48
N ASN A 968 7.61 49.38 7.09
CA ASN A 968 8.98 48.88 7.11
C ASN A 968 9.28 48.14 5.81
N VAL A 969 10.02 48.80 4.92
CA VAL A 969 10.58 48.26 3.67
C VAL A 969 12.07 47.91 3.82
N GLY A 970 12.68 48.16 4.98
CA GLY A 970 14.12 48.03 5.22
C GLY A 970 14.73 46.67 4.90
N HIS A 971 14.01 45.56 5.09
CA HIS A 971 14.50 44.24 4.68
C HIS A 971 14.49 44.03 3.15
N ALA A 972 13.57 44.66 2.42
CA ALA A 972 13.62 44.68 0.95
C ALA A 972 14.80 45.52 0.43
N VAL A 973 15.11 46.65 1.09
CA VAL A 973 16.33 47.45 0.83
C VAL A 973 17.59 46.62 1.04
N VAL A 974 17.68 45.87 2.15
CA VAL A 974 18.84 44.99 2.45
C VAL A 974 19.00 43.89 1.40
N LEU A 975 17.91 43.32 0.88
CA LEU A 975 17.96 42.36 -0.23
C LEU A 975 18.53 43.01 -1.51
N LEU A 976 18.05 44.19 -1.90
CA LEU A 976 18.57 44.89 -3.08
C LEU A 976 20.05 45.29 -2.90
N LEU A 977 20.47 45.71 -1.70
CA LEU A 977 21.86 45.97 -1.38
C LEU A 977 22.74 44.71 -1.40
N HIS A 978 22.22 43.54 -1.00
CA HIS A 978 22.93 42.28 -1.20
C HIS A 978 23.14 41.97 -2.70
N ARG A 979 22.19 42.32 -3.58
CA ARG A 979 22.36 42.13 -5.04
C ARG A 979 23.36 43.12 -5.65
N ALA A 980 23.45 44.35 -5.13
CA ALA A 980 24.49 45.31 -5.52
C ALA A 980 25.88 44.91 -4.96
N TYR A 981 25.92 44.33 -3.76
CA TYR A 981 27.13 43.93 -3.05
C TYR A 981 27.11 42.44 -2.67
N PRO A 982 27.21 41.51 -3.65
CA PRO A 982 27.04 40.06 -3.42
C PRO A 982 28.02 39.46 -2.42
N HIS A 983 29.25 40.00 -2.35
CA HIS A 983 30.29 39.56 -1.42
C HIS A 983 30.22 40.24 -0.04
N ASN A 984 29.30 41.18 0.19
CA ASN A 984 29.15 41.84 1.49
C ASN A 984 28.34 40.95 2.45
N THR A 985 29.05 40.39 3.42
CA THR A 985 28.49 39.46 4.42
C THR A 985 27.50 40.13 5.37
N VAL A 986 27.50 41.45 5.55
CA VAL A 986 26.53 42.15 6.42
C VAL A 986 25.11 41.98 5.89
N TYR A 987 24.89 42.27 4.60
CA TYR A 987 23.57 42.13 3.98
C TYR A 987 23.16 40.67 3.86
N LYS A 988 24.09 39.78 3.49
CA LYS A 988 23.84 38.33 3.43
C LYS A 988 23.42 37.78 4.79
N ASN A 989 24.15 38.08 5.86
CA ASN A 989 23.86 37.59 7.21
C ASN A 989 22.57 38.20 7.78
N SER A 990 22.25 39.45 7.44
CA SER A 990 20.97 40.07 7.81
C SER A 990 19.79 39.34 7.16
N MET A 991 19.85 39.04 5.85
CA MET A 991 18.81 38.28 5.16
C MET A 991 18.71 36.83 5.63
N GLU A 992 19.83 36.12 5.83
CA GLU A 992 19.77 34.75 6.37
C GLU A 992 19.23 34.70 7.80
N LYS A 993 19.59 35.68 8.66
CA LYS A 993 19.01 35.79 10.00
C LYS A 993 17.49 36.03 9.95
N LEU A 994 17.01 36.88 9.04
CA LEU A 994 15.58 37.12 8.83
C LEU A 994 14.85 35.83 8.40
N MET A 995 15.37 35.16 7.37
CA MET A 995 14.75 33.97 6.79
C MET A 995 14.79 32.77 7.76
N ASP A 996 15.93 32.53 8.42
CA ASP A 996 16.04 31.47 9.43
C ASP A 996 15.12 31.78 10.63
N ARG A 997 14.94 33.05 11.02
CA ARG A 997 13.95 33.48 12.03
C ARG A 997 12.52 33.17 11.63
N TRP A 998 12.10 33.56 10.43
CA TRP A 998 10.74 33.27 9.94
C TRP A 998 10.45 31.77 9.86
N ILE A 999 11.44 30.94 9.55
CA ILE A 999 11.25 29.49 9.38
C ILE A 999 11.35 28.72 10.70
N PHE A 1000 12.20 29.15 11.64
CA PHE A 1000 12.53 28.37 12.85
C PHE A 1000 12.24 29.06 14.19
N GLU A 1001 12.12 30.39 14.26
CA GLU A 1001 12.02 31.15 15.52
C GLU A 1001 10.68 31.89 15.70
N PHE A 1002 9.91 32.11 14.63
CA PHE A 1002 8.62 32.81 14.69
C PHE A 1002 7.52 31.97 15.36
N GLN A 1003 6.48 32.64 15.83
CA GLN A 1003 5.25 31.97 16.25
C GLN A 1003 4.53 31.37 15.03
N TYR A 1004 3.93 30.20 15.23
CA TYR A 1004 3.18 29.48 14.21
C TYR A 1004 1.82 29.07 14.76
N THR A 1005 0.77 29.26 13.96
CA THR A 1005 -0.54 28.69 14.28
C THR A 1005 -0.46 27.15 14.31
N PRO A 1006 -1.41 26.45 14.96
CA PRO A 1006 -1.44 24.98 14.93
C PRO A 1006 -1.37 24.39 13.51
N LYS A 1007 -1.94 25.10 12.52
CA LYS A 1007 -1.96 24.76 11.09
C LYS A 1007 -0.84 25.39 10.24
N LYS A 1008 0.19 25.96 10.88
CA LYS A 1008 1.49 26.35 10.28
C LYS A 1008 1.51 27.57 9.33
N LEU A 1009 0.59 28.51 9.53
CA LEU A 1009 0.84 29.92 9.18
C LEU A 1009 1.90 30.48 10.14
N ALA A 1010 2.91 31.16 9.60
CA ALA A 1010 3.86 31.95 10.37
C ALA A 1010 3.18 33.27 10.77
N TRP A 1011 2.91 33.42 12.07
CA TRP A 1011 2.01 34.44 12.59
C TRP A 1011 2.81 35.56 13.25
N ALA A 1012 2.80 36.75 12.64
CA ALA A 1012 3.68 37.85 13.06
C ALA A 1012 2.98 38.96 13.87
N THR A 1013 1.66 39.09 13.74
CA THR A 1013 0.85 40.18 14.27
C THR A 1013 -0.62 39.75 14.23
N PRO A 1014 -1.49 40.22 15.14
CA PRO A 1014 -2.94 40.03 14.98
C PRO A 1014 -3.52 40.77 13.77
N TRP A 1015 -2.85 41.81 13.26
CA TRP A 1015 -3.39 42.68 12.20
C TRP A 1015 -2.71 42.40 10.86
N GLY A 1016 -3.39 41.64 9.99
CA GLY A 1016 -2.84 41.16 8.73
C GLY A 1016 -1.70 40.13 8.84
N PRO A 1017 -1.81 39.04 9.64
CA PRO A 1017 -0.80 37.97 9.65
C PRO A 1017 -0.58 37.34 8.27
N ASP A 1018 -1.62 37.15 7.45
CA ASP A 1018 -1.48 36.58 6.10
C ASP A 1018 -0.68 37.53 5.18
N ARG A 1019 -0.87 38.85 5.30
CA ARG A 1019 -0.08 39.88 4.60
C ARG A 1019 1.40 39.79 4.94
N GLU A 1020 1.77 39.69 6.22
CA GLU A 1020 3.17 39.62 6.63
C GLU A 1020 3.85 38.32 6.16
N ALA A 1021 3.13 37.19 6.22
CA ALA A 1021 3.59 35.92 5.68
C ALA A 1021 3.75 35.97 4.15
N ALA A 1022 2.83 36.63 3.43
CA ALA A 1022 2.86 36.77 1.97
C ALA A 1022 4.00 37.71 1.48
N ASN A 1023 4.18 38.85 2.13
CA ASN A 1023 5.28 39.79 1.84
C ASN A 1023 6.64 39.11 2.07
N THR A 1024 6.77 38.39 3.19
CA THR A 1024 8.00 37.65 3.50
C THR A 1024 8.20 36.46 2.56
N ALA A 1025 7.14 35.77 2.12
CA ALA A 1025 7.22 34.71 1.11
C ALA A 1025 7.78 35.23 -0.22
N MET A 1026 7.35 36.40 -0.69
CA MET A 1026 7.92 37.06 -1.87
C MET A 1026 9.42 37.33 -1.68
N ILE A 1027 9.81 37.96 -0.56
CA ILE A 1027 11.20 38.27 -0.23
C ILE A 1027 12.06 36.99 -0.17
N ALA A 1028 11.55 35.91 0.43
CA ALA A 1028 12.23 34.63 0.54
C ALA A 1028 12.53 33.99 -0.83
N MET A 1029 11.57 34.03 -1.76
CA MET A 1029 11.76 33.50 -3.11
C MET A 1029 12.77 34.31 -3.93
N ILE A 1030 12.71 35.65 -3.85
CA ILE A 1030 13.64 36.54 -4.57
C ILE A 1030 15.06 36.40 -3.99
N TYR A 1031 15.19 36.36 -2.66
CA TYR A 1031 16.49 36.17 -2.00
C TYR A 1031 17.11 34.81 -2.34
N ALA A 1032 16.31 33.73 -2.31
CA ALA A 1032 16.78 32.39 -2.67
C ALA A 1032 17.26 32.32 -4.13
N ASP A 1033 16.52 32.89 -5.09
CA ASP A 1033 16.94 33.02 -6.49
C ASP A 1033 18.25 33.84 -6.63
N ALA A 1034 18.38 34.94 -5.87
CA ALA A 1034 19.59 35.77 -5.89
C ALA A 1034 20.84 35.06 -5.36
N VAL A 1035 20.77 34.28 -4.28
CA VAL A 1035 21.95 33.63 -3.68
C VAL A 1035 22.32 32.30 -4.34
N GLU A 1036 21.36 31.52 -4.82
CA GLU A 1036 21.66 30.28 -5.54
C GLU A 1036 22.42 30.56 -6.85
N LYS A 1037 22.04 31.63 -7.57
CA LYS A 1037 22.78 32.16 -8.73
C LYS A 1037 24.22 32.61 -8.41
N GLN A 1038 24.55 32.84 -7.14
CA GLN A 1038 25.90 33.16 -6.65
C GLN A 1038 26.67 31.91 -6.15
N GLY A 1039 26.18 30.69 -6.43
CA GLY A 1039 26.79 29.44 -5.95
C GLY A 1039 26.36 29.04 -4.53
N GLY A 1040 25.23 29.56 -4.06
CA GLY A 1040 24.66 29.23 -2.76
C GLY A 1040 24.24 27.76 -2.62
N SER A 1041 24.24 27.24 -1.38
CA SER A 1041 23.74 25.89 -1.06
C SER A 1041 22.25 25.74 -1.38
N ALA A 1042 21.94 25.04 -2.48
CA ALA A 1042 20.58 24.74 -2.94
C ALA A 1042 19.69 24.15 -1.84
N ALA A 1043 20.24 23.39 -0.90
CA ALA A 1043 19.49 22.83 0.22
C ALA A 1043 19.01 23.86 1.26
N LYS A 1044 19.70 25.00 1.43
CA LYS A 1044 19.25 26.09 2.32
C LYS A 1044 18.22 26.98 1.61
N TYR A 1045 18.56 27.44 0.42
CA TYR A 1045 17.69 28.37 -0.34
C TYR A 1045 16.46 27.68 -0.95
N GLY A 1046 16.53 26.38 -1.21
CA GLY A 1046 15.36 25.54 -1.48
C GLY A 1046 14.38 25.49 -0.30
N ALA A 1047 14.86 25.37 0.94
CA ALA A 1047 13.98 25.39 2.12
C ALA A 1047 13.23 26.74 2.26
N TYR A 1048 13.88 27.86 1.95
CA TYR A 1048 13.26 29.19 1.96
C TYR A 1048 12.12 29.30 0.95
N ARG A 1049 12.35 28.81 -0.27
CA ARG A 1049 11.33 28.71 -1.33
C ARG A 1049 10.16 27.81 -0.93
N CYS A 1050 10.45 26.65 -0.34
CA CYS A 1050 9.41 25.72 0.10
C CYS A 1050 8.56 26.30 1.22
N TRP A 1051 9.17 26.96 2.22
CA TRP A 1051 8.45 27.69 3.24
C TRP A 1051 7.50 28.74 2.65
N ALA A 1052 8.01 29.58 1.75
CA ALA A 1052 7.23 30.60 1.06
C ALA A 1052 6.03 30.02 0.29
N MET A 1053 6.25 28.91 -0.43
CA MET A 1053 5.18 28.17 -1.12
C MET A 1053 4.12 27.64 -0.14
N PHE A 1054 4.50 27.13 1.03
CA PHE A 1054 3.53 26.66 2.03
C PHE A 1054 2.71 27.80 2.64
N GLN A 1055 3.29 28.99 2.86
CA GLN A 1055 2.52 30.16 3.33
C GLN A 1055 1.46 30.58 2.29
N ILE A 1056 1.81 30.64 1.00
CA ILE A 1056 0.84 30.93 -0.06
C ILE A 1056 -0.22 29.82 -0.17
N ARG A 1057 0.16 28.54 -0.07
CA ARG A 1057 -0.81 27.43 -0.13
C ARG A 1057 -1.73 27.35 1.09
N PHE A 1058 -1.29 27.81 2.27
CA PHE A 1058 -2.15 27.99 3.45
C PHE A 1058 -3.32 28.92 3.11
N MET A 1059 -3.01 30.11 2.57
CA MET A 1059 -4.00 31.14 2.17
C MET A 1059 -4.94 30.65 1.06
N LEU A 1060 -4.46 29.78 0.15
CA LEU A 1060 -5.27 29.25 -0.95
C LEU A 1060 -6.17 28.07 -0.56
N GLY A 1061 -5.88 27.37 0.55
CA GLY A 1061 -6.78 26.35 1.06
C GLY A 1061 -6.18 25.19 1.87
N GLU A 1062 -4.85 25.06 2.00
CA GLU A 1062 -4.25 23.95 2.80
C GLU A 1062 -4.60 24.07 4.30
N TYR A 1063 -5.04 25.26 4.75
CA TYR A 1063 -5.67 25.51 6.05
C TYR A 1063 -7.04 24.81 6.25
N GLY A 1064 -7.69 24.33 5.19
CA GLY A 1064 -9.03 23.71 5.21
C GLY A 1064 -10.17 24.63 4.75
N ARG A 1065 -9.88 25.92 4.52
CA ARG A 1065 -10.64 26.85 3.66
C ARG A 1065 -9.66 27.82 3.00
N SER A 1066 -10.06 28.38 1.86
CA SER A 1066 -9.40 29.54 1.27
C SER A 1066 -9.58 30.77 2.16
N LEU A 1067 -8.58 31.64 2.16
CA LEU A 1067 -8.56 32.98 2.75
C LEU A 1067 -8.48 34.06 1.64
N VAL A 1068 -8.53 33.63 0.37
CA VAL A 1068 -8.67 34.49 -0.81
C VAL A 1068 -10.11 34.47 -1.30
N THR A 1069 -10.73 35.64 -1.36
CA THR A 1069 -12.14 35.83 -1.72
C THR A 1069 -12.48 35.31 -3.13
N GLY A 1070 -13.60 34.60 -3.25
CA GLY A 1070 -14.07 34.09 -4.54
C GLY A 1070 -13.12 33.09 -5.23
N PHE A 1071 -12.20 32.49 -4.47
CA PHE A 1071 -11.26 31.46 -4.92
C PHE A 1071 -11.28 30.23 -3.99
N GLY A 1072 -11.05 29.04 -4.53
CA GLY A 1072 -10.86 27.82 -3.74
C GLY A 1072 -12.10 27.34 -2.98
N TYR A 1073 -11.87 26.57 -1.91
CA TYR A 1073 -12.93 25.96 -1.10
C TYR A 1073 -13.31 26.85 0.09
N ASN A 1074 -14.61 27.10 0.28
CA ASN A 1074 -15.15 27.88 1.40
C ASN A 1074 -14.45 29.24 1.64
N PRO A 1075 -14.23 30.09 0.61
CA PRO A 1075 -13.58 31.40 0.78
C PRO A 1075 -14.33 32.33 1.74
N PRO A 1076 -13.73 33.46 2.16
CA PRO A 1076 -14.43 34.52 2.88
C PRO A 1076 -15.56 35.10 2.04
N THR A 1077 -16.68 35.39 2.68
CA THR A 1077 -17.92 35.87 2.04
C THR A 1077 -18.51 37.12 2.70
N HIS A 1078 -18.05 37.49 3.90
CA HIS A 1078 -18.52 38.65 4.66
C HIS A 1078 -17.42 39.72 4.81
N VAL A 1079 -16.53 39.87 3.82
CA VAL A 1079 -15.36 40.77 3.94
C VAL A 1079 -15.72 42.21 4.26
N HIS A 1080 -14.90 42.84 5.11
CA HIS A 1080 -15.05 44.21 5.59
C HIS A 1080 -14.75 45.19 4.46
N HIS A 1081 -15.72 45.40 3.57
CA HIS A 1081 -15.58 46.26 2.40
C HIS A 1081 -16.92 46.89 2.04
N MET A 1082 -16.97 48.22 2.02
CA MET A 1082 -18.18 49.01 1.80
C MET A 1082 -18.84 48.69 0.46
N ALA A 1083 -18.14 48.93 -0.66
CA ALA A 1083 -18.67 48.69 -2.01
C ALA A 1083 -19.16 47.25 -2.23
N ALA A 1084 -18.37 46.24 -1.83
CA ALA A 1084 -18.73 44.84 -2.05
C ALA A 1084 -19.94 44.37 -1.21
N SER A 1085 -20.18 45.00 -0.05
CA SER A 1085 -21.37 44.75 0.77
C SER A 1085 -22.67 45.31 0.17
N CYS A 1086 -22.58 46.16 -0.87
CA CYS A 1086 -23.75 46.81 -1.46
C CYS A 1086 -24.49 45.90 -2.46
N PRO A 1087 -25.84 45.86 -2.42
CA PRO A 1087 -26.64 45.22 -3.46
C PRO A 1087 -26.53 45.97 -4.80
N ASP A 1088 -27.03 45.34 -5.86
CA ASP A 1088 -27.13 45.97 -7.17
C ASP A 1088 -28.01 47.23 -7.15
N LEU A 1089 -27.69 48.20 -8.00
CA LEU A 1089 -28.53 49.37 -8.23
C LEU A 1089 -29.89 48.95 -8.83
N PRO A 1090 -31.01 49.60 -8.46
CA PRO A 1090 -31.12 50.84 -7.69
C PRO A 1090 -31.32 50.64 -6.18
N SER A 1091 -31.00 49.47 -5.61
CA SER A 1091 -31.23 49.21 -4.18
C SER A 1091 -30.37 50.14 -3.29
N PRO A 1092 -30.87 50.65 -2.15
CA PRO A 1092 -30.08 51.48 -1.25
C PRO A 1092 -28.96 50.67 -0.60
N CYS A 1093 -27.82 51.33 -0.35
CA CYS A 1093 -26.72 50.79 0.47
C CYS A 1093 -26.44 51.74 1.63
N GLY A 1094 -26.14 51.19 2.80
CA GLY A 1094 -25.93 51.93 4.05
C GLY A 1094 -25.41 51.04 5.17
N TRP A 1095 -25.41 51.54 6.40
CA TRP A 1095 -25.09 50.76 7.61
C TRP A 1095 -25.97 49.51 7.80
N ALA A 1096 -27.12 49.40 7.13
CA ALA A 1096 -27.93 48.17 7.10
C ALA A 1096 -27.22 47.00 6.41
N GLN A 1097 -26.40 47.27 5.40
CA GLN A 1097 -25.58 46.26 4.72
C GLN A 1097 -24.36 45.86 5.55
N PHE A 1098 -23.76 46.80 6.30
CA PHE A 1098 -22.69 46.49 7.25
C PHE A 1098 -23.12 45.40 8.25
N HIS A 1099 -24.21 45.66 8.98
CA HIS A 1099 -24.78 44.76 10.00
C HIS A 1099 -25.55 43.54 9.42
N SER A 1100 -25.47 43.27 8.12
CA SER A 1100 -26.21 42.16 7.50
C SER A 1100 -25.51 40.81 7.74
N ASN A 1101 -26.23 39.84 8.30
CA ASN A 1101 -25.73 38.45 8.42
C ASN A 1101 -25.76 37.67 7.10
N ALA A 1102 -26.14 38.31 5.98
CA ALA A 1102 -25.95 37.75 4.65
C ALA A 1102 -24.52 38.04 4.16
N SER A 1103 -24.02 37.16 3.28
CA SER A 1103 -22.77 37.40 2.54
C SER A 1103 -22.82 38.70 1.75
N ASN A 1104 -21.66 39.27 1.46
CA ASN A 1104 -21.52 40.40 0.55
C ASN A 1104 -22.22 40.08 -0.79
N PRO A 1105 -23.15 40.92 -1.27
CA PRO A 1105 -23.84 40.68 -2.54
C PRO A 1105 -22.87 40.60 -3.72
N GLN A 1106 -21.79 41.38 -3.67
CA GLN A 1106 -20.73 41.35 -4.67
C GLN A 1106 -19.56 40.49 -4.19
N THR A 1107 -19.09 39.58 -5.04
CA THR A 1107 -17.84 38.87 -4.79
C THR A 1107 -16.65 39.77 -5.18
N LEU A 1108 -15.96 40.28 -4.17
CA LEU A 1108 -14.70 41.01 -4.30
C LEU A 1108 -13.57 40.03 -4.66
N TYR A 1109 -13.51 39.51 -5.89
CA TYR A 1109 -12.58 38.45 -6.27
C TYR A 1109 -11.10 38.77 -5.96
N GLY A 1110 -10.40 37.83 -5.33
CA GLY A 1110 -8.94 37.81 -5.24
C GLY A 1110 -8.30 38.67 -4.16
N ALA A 1111 -9.10 39.29 -3.29
CA ALA A 1111 -8.61 39.94 -2.08
C ALA A 1111 -8.11 38.88 -1.09
N LEU A 1112 -6.92 39.09 -0.56
CA LEU A 1112 -6.42 38.39 0.62
C LEU A 1112 -6.95 39.10 1.86
N VAL A 1113 -7.62 38.36 2.73
CA VAL A 1113 -8.11 38.88 4.03
C VAL A 1113 -6.99 38.94 5.06
N GLY A 1114 -7.21 39.61 6.19
CA GLY A 1114 -6.21 39.72 7.27
C GLY A 1114 -5.68 38.37 7.76
N GLY A 1115 -6.56 37.38 7.89
CA GLY A 1115 -6.22 35.99 8.22
C GLY A 1115 -6.70 35.54 9.61
N PRO A 1116 -6.28 34.36 10.08
CA PRO A 1116 -6.71 33.80 11.37
C PRO A 1116 -5.95 34.40 12.56
N ASP A 1117 -6.47 34.17 13.76
CA ASP A 1117 -5.73 34.39 15.00
C ASP A 1117 -4.59 33.36 15.22
N LEU A 1118 -3.85 33.51 16.31
CA LEU A 1118 -2.71 32.67 16.65
C LEU A 1118 -3.09 31.19 16.89
N ASP A 1119 -4.30 30.92 17.38
CA ASP A 1119 -4.83 29.55 17.53
C ASP A 1119 -5.31 28.97 16.19
N GLY A 1120 -5.30 29.77 15.12
CA GLY A 1120 -5.71 29.37 13.78
C GLY A 1120 -7.22 29.38 13.59
N VAL A 1121 -7.97 30.18 14.38
CA VAL A 1121 -9.42 30.37 14.22
C VAL A 1121 -9.68 31.58 13.32
N TYR A 1122 -10.67 31.44 12.42
CA TYR A 1122 -11.06 32.46 11.46
C TYR A 1122 -12.59 32.59 11.41
N ASN A 1123 -13.11 33.76 11.75
CA ASN A 1123 -14.53 34.07 11.76
C ASN A 1123 -14.86 34.98 10.57
N ASP A 1124 -15.64 34.47 9.60
CA ASP A 1124 -16.09 35.18 8.38
C ASP A 1124 -17.26 36.13 8.75
N THR A 1125 -16.95 37.30 9.33
CA THR A 1125 -17.94 38.31 9.75
C THR A 1125 -17.46 39.73 9.45
N ARG A 1126 -18.39 40.59 8.98
CA ARG A 1126 -18.06 41.91 8.41
C ARG A 1126 -17.67 42.97 9.44
N ASP A 1127 -18.07 42.76 10.69
CA ASP A 1127 -17.69 43.57 11.84
C ASP A 1127 -16.28 43.23 12.37
N ASN A 1128 -15.78 42.03 12.09
CA ASN A 1128 -14.44 41.57 12.45
C ASN A 1128 -13.41 42.04 11.41
N TYR A 1129 -13.16 43.35 11.36
CA TYR A 1129 -12.15 43.97 10.48
C TYR A 1129 -10.78 43.29 10.61
N VAL A 1130 -10.30 43.03 11.83
CA VAL A 1130 -8.99 42.38 12.09
C VAL A 1130 -8.73 41.10 11.26
N GLN A 1131 -9.77 40.28 11.02
CA GLN A 1131 -9.66 39.07 10.19
C GLN A 1131 -10.24 39.21 8.77
N ASN A 1132 -11.19 40.13 8.52
CA ASN A 1132 -11.96 40.24 7.28
C ASN A 1132 -11.69 41.50 6.46
N GLU A 1133 -10.81 42.36 6.94
CA GLU A 1133 -10.25 43.49 6.21
C GLU A 1133 -9.35 43.02 5.07
N VAL A 1134 -9.28 43.86 4.04
CA VAL A 1134 -8.67 43.63 2.75
C VAL A 1134 -8.06 44.96 2.29
N SER A 1135 -6.81 44.98 1.83
CA SER A 1135 -6.12 46.22 1.47
C SER A 1135 -5.21 46.08 0.24
N LEU A 1136 -4.81 47.23 -0.31
CA LEU A 1136 -3.80 47.31 -1.38
C LEU A 1136 -2.49 46.60 -0.98
N ASP A 1137 -2.07 46.71 0.28
CA ASP A 1137 -0.79 46.18 0.77
C ASP A 1137 -0.87 44.69 1.12
N TYR A 1138 -2.04 44.21 1.60
CA TYR A 1138 -2.31 42.79 1.82
C TYR A 1138 -2.12 41.99 0.53
N ASN A 1139 -2.62 42.52 -0.59
CA ASN A 1139 -2.48 41.88 -1.90
C ASN A 1139 -1.10 42.08 -2.55
N ALA A 1140 -0.26 43.03 -2.11
CA ALA A 1140 0.90 43.47 -2.88
C ALA A 1140 2.01 42.41 -2.94
N GLY A 1141 2.52 42.00 -1.78
CA GLY A 1141 3.49 40.90 -1.70
C GLY A 1141 2.87 39.55 -2.05
N PHE A 1142 1.58 39.35 -1.76
CA PHE A 1142 0.82 38.16 -2.18
C PHE A 1142 0.83 37.97 -3.70
N THR A 1143 0.52 39.02 -4.47
CA THR A 1143 0.55 38.98 -5.96
C THR A 1143 1.94 38.59 -6.47
N GLY A 1144 2.99 39.20 -5.92
CA GLY A 1144 4.38 38.86 -6.26
C GLY A 1144 4.76 37.43 -5.84
N ALA A 1145 4.29 36.96 -4.69
CA ALA A 1145 4.57 35.62 -4.19
C ALA A 1145 3.85 34.53 -5.01
N VAL A 1146 2.60 34.73 -5.41
CA VAL A 1146 1.88 33.81 -6.32
C VAL A 1146 2.63 33.66 -7.65
N ALA A 1147 3.09 34.78 -8.23
CA ALA A 1147 3.93 34.76 -9.42
C ALA A 1147 5.29 34.06 -9.19
N GLY A 1148 5.86 34.15 -7.99
CA GLY A 1148 7.04 33.40 -7.56
C GLY A 1148 6.81 31.89 -7.46
N VAL A 1149 5.67 31.46 -6.91
CA VAL A 1149 5.29 30.03 -6.82
C VAL A 1149 5.04 29.43 -8.21
N MET A 1150 4.37 30.15 -9.11
CA MET A 1150 4.23 29.74 -10.52
C MET A 1150 5.59 29.47 -11.17
N LYS A 1151 6.58 30.34 -10.95
CA LYS A 1151 7.94 30.15 -11.43
C LYS A 1151 8.57 28.90 -10.81
N MET A 1152 8.39 28.67 -9.49
CA MET A 1152 8.94 27.50 -8.79
C MET A 1152 8.45 26.15 -9.31
N ASP A 1153 7.17 25.99 -9.66
CA ASP A 1153 6.65 24.69 -10.13
C ASP A 1153 7.32 24.24 -11.46
N SER A 1154 7.96 25.15 -12.21
CA SER A 1154 8.82 24.82 -13.34
C SER A 1154 10.24 24.32 -12.98
N TYR A 1155 10.73 24.58 -11.76
CA TYR A 1155 12.08 24.24 -11.31
C TYR A 1155 12.18 22.96 -10.47
N GLY A 1156 11.06 22.40 -10.00
CA GLY A 1156 11.02 21.13 -9.27
C GLY A 1156 10.33 21.24 -7.90
N LYS A 1157 9.56 20.20 -7.54
CA LYS A 1157 8.60 20.30 -6.44
C LYS A 1157 9.24 20.27 -5.05
N CYS A 1158 8.72 21.13 -4.18
CA CYS A 1158 9.03 21.17 -2.75
C CYS A 1158 8.41 19.97 -2.02
N TYR A 1159 9.13 18.84 -1.99
CA TYR A 1159 8.72 17.64 -1.27
C TYR A 1159 8.85 17.80 0.25
N TRP A 1160 7.82 17.40 0.99
CA TRP A 1160 7.75 17.47 2.46
C TRP A 1160 8.64 16.44 3.20
N GLY A 1161 9.69 15.93 2.54
CA GLY A 1161 10.67 14.99 3.13
C GLY A 1161 11.95 15.67 3.64
N GLY A 1162 12.47 16.66 2.92
CA GLY A 1162 13.80 17.25 3.21
C GLY A 1162 13.81 18.26 4.37
N GLY A 1163 12.74 19.05 4.52
CA GLY A 1163 12.64 20.08 5.56
C GLY A 1163 12.39 19.50 6.96
N VAL A 1164 11.55 18.46 7.03
CA VAL A 1164 11.09 17.82 8.28
C VAL A 1164 12.25 17.33 9.14
N PHE A 1165 13.28 16.73 8.52
CA PHE A 1165 14.46 16.23 9.25
C PHE A 1165 15.40 17.32 9.78
N ARG A 1166 15.25 18.57 9.34
CA ARG A 1166 15.91 19.74 9.94
C ARG A 1166 15.02 20.41 10.98
N PHE A 1167 13.72 20.53 10.71
CA PHE A 1167 12.73 21.08 11.63
C PHE A 1167 12.68 20.30 12.94
N PHE A 1168 12.49 18.97 12.91
CA PHE A 1168 12.52 18.15 14.14
C PHE A 1168 13.90 18.12 14.83
N LYS A 1169 14.98 18.38 14.10
CA LYS A 1169 16.33 18.49 14.70
C LYS A 1169 16.58 19.84 15.37
N ALA A 1170 15.81 20.87 15.01
CA ALA A 1170 15.78 22.16 15.70
C ALA A 1170 14.78 22.18 16.89
N VAL A 1171 13.77 21.30 16.88
CA VAL A 1171 12.84 21.08 18.00
C VAL A 1171 13.40 20.08 19.06
N ALA A 1172 14.52 19.43 18.75
CA ALA A 1172 15.23 18.49 19.64
C ALA A 1172 16.61 19.02 20.12
N LEU A 1173 16.81 20.33 20.05
CA LEU A 1173 17.96 21.09 20.56
C LEU A 1173 17.48 22.26 21.43
#